data_AF-A0A3N0A5F4-F1
#
_entry.id   AF-A0A3N0A5F4-F1
#
_cell.length_a   1.000
_cell.length_b   1.000
_cell.length_c   1.000
_cell.angle_alpha   90.00
_cell.angle_beta   90.00
_cell.angle_gamma   90.00
#
_symmetry.space_group_name_H-M   'P 1'
#
loop_
_entity.id
_entity.type
_entity.pdbx_description
1 polymer ?
#
loop_
_entity_poly.entity_id
_entity_poly.type
_entity_poly.pdbx_seq_one_letter_code
_entity_poly.pdbx_strand_id
1 'polypeptide(L)'
;MPAYASAQTPDRIAIIDNFGTYKSGEPLFIYGSISNLSDDSFLILQIINPLGDMCQIQQLTPLPSGAFITDVIPLDGRICGISGEYGVRLFYGDYTKSTMFSVSSDSFEMPDAAETQSLARSLVEKQTGLVANKTGITNQIPGTGATLDDLKDAYVLLWRNSFSEEYLYEIDPLIRKAVSSSLDSVQKLLKDNVISSEISQLLDTIVFEAIFNYEIGNKAEAIGLLSDAFVDVRNITPEKTVKRELTFDELEDTLLNLMTKSGTVLGKDIRSEIAFIFSRGTAPVYSAEISSLVDILTESRYLDVISRKQSSLYNIVQQNWDNLKPSLQGKDSIEDLLESSEKVTKLYDAAILLRELDNVGRFISSDEKKNSDLANLILPEWDSLESQLSLATTVDDILESKSEILKMKQITEISSRLSKSVEISRENNISSNLVSDWSALLDKVKNAASADEILAIVSEFDRSITELREKRSPLVTLEFEYTELKQKAELQADYDNLISIDNALKIINTAKQMEAGKPSTTRIDRIELLLTWASQQEPKIRDDLNSYTKDVSKVRSSSILERAQSLENLVNLSLTKNRFLPNYVKFTDSITEKIGQVRELVIDKDLDAADRILTGLYDEWGKVSKAYTDNPRGSDVGYSLTELKRIDFRKKLDAFENTVATFRNTGFEKHAAEYKILIDDLKNMINRANFVDAEPKVLEIADFLSQKLVLSDPSILFEISFDPQQNIWIMSGAIEKTRYDYHNEMAVTIYDMDGDEHSDLEFVTTKRGEFFVQWVAPTKPGLYVAQLQFKDQPQKATATQIINIGHTFDNKYTESDLDTVSLARNFDELKSFAVKFGGENYAATPRLVSMITNTETAFADGNTKTVHDSLDQLKVLIDRYLPIRSREAIVNAEYSDGVLVLSGAVIKDIAFSEDLYVDIFDQRGKLVQEVTLKDDPAGRFTKSVQNTFERGIYAVQLQYLDLTVSDFFIVG
;
A
#
# COMPACT_ATOMS: atom_id res chain seq x y z
N MET A 1 -1.03 12.73 8.86
CA MET A 1 -1.31 11.46 9.54
C MET A 1 -2.50 11.62 10.48
N PRO A 2 -3.68 11.08 10.14
CA PRO A 2 -4.57 10.47 11.11
C PRO A 2 -4.01 9.09 11.51
N ALA A 3 -4.45 8.53 12.65
CA ALA A 3 -4.19 7.15 12.99
C ALA A 3 -5.24 6.26 12.31
N TYR A 4 -4.86 5.56 11.24
CA TYR A 4 -5.76 4.66 10.53
C TYR A 4 -6.23 3.51 11.43
N ALA A 5 -7.54 3.38 11.62
CA ALA A 5 -8.13 2.09 11.91
C ALA A 5 -7.97 1.23 10.64
N SER A 6 -7.01 0.30 10.66
CA SER A 6 -6.71 -0.55 9.51
C SER A 6 -7.83 -1.55 9.26
N ALA A 7 -8.87 -1.12 8.53
CA ALA A 7 -9.66 -2.03 7.72
C ALA A 7 -8.66 -2.82 6.85
N GLN A 8 -8.62 -4.14 7.00
CA GLN A 8 -7.68 -4.97 6.26
C GLN A 8 -8.02 -4.92 4.77
N THR A 9 -7.32 -4.05 4.03
CA THR A 9 -7.09 -4.26 2.60
C THR A 9 -6.56 -5.68 2.45
N PRO A 10 -7.18 -6.55 1.63
CA PRO A 10 -6.74 -7.93 1.51
C PRO A 10 -5.27 -7.96 1.14
N ASP A 11 -4.46 -8.67 1.94
CA ASP A 11 -3.01 -8.66 1.84
C ASP A 11 -2.60 -9.04 0.41
N ARG A 12 -2.11 -8.08 -0.39
CA ARG A 12 -1.60 -8.35 -1.74
C ARG A 12 -0.35 -9.24 -1.75
N ILE A 13 0.19 -9.59 -0.58
CA ILE A 13 1.33 -10.45 -0.34
C ILE A 13 0.85 -11.68 0.47
N ALA A 14 0.67 -12.82 -0.20
CA ALA A 14 0.56 -14.12 0.46
C ALA A 14 1.94 -14.63 0.89
N ILE A 15 1.97 -15.41 1.96
CA ILE A 15 3.16 -16.13 2.45
C ILE A 15 2.74 -17.46 3.08
N ILE A 16 3.65 -18.44 3.09
CA ILE A 16 3.51 -19.65 3.90
C ILE A 16 3.71 -19.27 5.38
N ASP A 17 2.61 -19.09 6.11
CA ASP A 17 2.61 -18.57 7.49
C ASP A 17 2.94 -19.61 8.59
N ASN A 18 3.29 -20.87 8.25
CA ASN A 18 3.57 -21.91 9.25
C ASN A 18 5.07 -22.16 9.51
N PHE A 19 5.71 -21.20 10.17
CA PHE A 19 7.10 -21.29 10.61
C PHE A 19 7.31 -22.13 11.89
N GLY A 20 6.26 -22.35 12.69
CA GLY A 20 6.32 -23.17 13.91
C GLY A 20 7.44 -22.76 14.89
N THR A 21 8.25 -23.75 15.30
CA THR A 21 9.43 -23.56 16.15
C THR A 21 10.66 -24.18 15.48
N TYR A 22 11.59 -23.33 15.06
CA TYR A 22 12.91 -23.72 14.58
C TYR A 22 13.86 -24.00 15.74
N LYS A 23 14.90 -24.79 15.48
CA LYS A 23 16.06 -24.92 16.37
C LYS A 23 17.11 -23.87 16.04
N SER A 24 17.95 -23.51 17.03
CA SER A 24 19.10 -22.65 16.80
C SER A 24 20.07 -23.32 15.82
N GLY A 25 20.46 -22.61 14.76
CA GLY A 25 21.24 -23.15 13.63
C GLY A 25 20.43 -23.90 12.56
N GLU A 26 19.09 -23.93 12.63
CA GLU A 26 18.28 -24.54 11.57
C GLU A 26 18.05 -23.57 10.39
N PRO A 27 18.22 -24.00 9.11
CA PRO A 27 17.92 -23.15 7.96
C PRO A 27 16.41 -22.91 7.76
N LEU A 28 16.08 -21.63 7.51
CA LEU A 28 14.75 -21.09 7.23
C LEU A 28 14.69 -20.53 5.80
N PHE A 29 13.49 -20.52 5.21
CA PHE A 29 13.14 -19.81 3.99
C PHE A 29 11.67 -19.35 4.08
N ILE A 30 11.29 -18.37 3.27
CA ILE A 30 9.92 -17.86 3.17
C ILE A 30 9.52 -17.89 1.70
N TYR A 31 8.44 -18.59 1.40
CA TYR A 31 7.79 -18.63 0.09
C TYR A 31 6.46 -17.88 0.15
N GLY A 32 6.10 -17.21 -0.94
CA GLY A 32 4.87 -16.43 -1.04
C GLY A 32 4.47 -16.07 -2.46
N SER A 33 3.44 -15.25 -2.60
CA SER A 33 3.01 -14.70 -3.89
C SER A 33 2.41 -13.30 -3.76
N ILE A 34 2.48 -12.52 -4.85
CA ILE A 34 1.95 -11.17 -4.95
C ILE A 34 0.84 -11.13 -6.02
N SER A 35 -0.37 -10.79 -5.61
CA SER A 35 -1.57 -10.95 -6.46
C SER A 35 -1.66 -9.94 -7.62
N ASN A 36 -0.90 -8.84 -7.57
CA ASN A 36 -0.83 -7.82 -8.61
C ASN A 36 0.56 -7.16 -8.59
N LEU A 37 1.34 -7.36 -9.66
CA LEU A 37 2.71 -6.86 -9.78
C LEU A 37 2.77 -5.41 -10.31
N SER A 38 3.88 -4.76 -10.05
CA SER A 38 4.26 -3.42 -10.54
C SER A 38 5.74 -3.47 -10.92
N ASP A 39 6.05 -3.13 -12.18
CA ASP A 39 7.31 -3.50 -12.83
C ASP A 39 8.57 -2.83 -12.23
N ASP A 40 8.41 -1.71 -11.50
CA ASP A 40 9.49 -0.99 -10.81
C ASP A 40 9.59 -1.32 -9.29
N SER A 41 8.75 -2.22 -8.77
CA SER A 41 8.65 -2.51 -7.33
C SER A 41 9.40 -3.78 -6.91
N PHE A 42 10.29 -3.65 -5.92
CA PHE A 42 10.92 -4.79 -5.25
C PHE A 42 10.16 -5.20 -3.99
N LEU A 43 10.19 -6.49 -3.67
CA LEU A 43 9.72 -7.03 -2.41
C LEU A 43 10.86 -7.00 -1.39
N ILE A 44 10.81 -6.07 -0.43
CA ILE A 44 11.79 -6.00 0.66
C ILE A 44 11.29 -6.85 1.82
N LEU A 45 12.13 -7.74 2.33
CA LEU A 45 11.85 -8.59 3.48
C LEU A 45 12.81 -8.25 4.63
N GLN A 46 12.30 -8.12 5.85
CA GLN A 46 13.06 -7.86 7.07
C GLN A 46 12.71 -8.89 8.14
N ILE A 47 13.70 -9.31 8.92
CA ILE A 47 13.55 -10.19 10.07
C ILE A 47 14.14 -9.51 11.30
N ILE A 48 13.36 -9.45 12.37
CA ILE A 48 13.66 -8.77 13.63
C ILE A 48 13.69 -9.83 14.75
N ASN A 49 14.73 -9.79 15.59
CA ASN A 49 14.93 -10.75 16.67
C ASN A 49 14.11 -10.42 17.94
N PRO A 50 14.11 -11.29 18.97
CA PRO A 50 13.32 -11.08 20.20
C PRO A 50 13.74 -9.87 21.04
N LEU A 51 14.87 -9.22 20.73
CA LEU A 51 15.39 -8.03 21.41
C LEU A 51 15.09 -6.74 20.62
N GLY A 52 14.57 -6.84 19.40
CA GLY A 52 14.30 -5.72 18.50
C GLY A 52 15.41 -5.42 17.49
N ASP A 53 16.52 -6.17 17.48
CA ASP A 53 17.57 -6.01 16.46
C ASP A 53 17.11 -6.57 15.11
N MET A 54 17.52 -5.93 14.01
CA MET A 54 17.35 -6.52 12.67
C MET A 54 18.37 -7.65 12.48
N CYS A 55 17.87 -8.87 12.30
CA CYS A 55 18.67 -10.08 12.04
C CYS A 55 19.04 -10.20 10.55
N GLN A 56 18.06 -10.04 9.65
CA GLN A 56 18.24 -10.23 8.21
C GLN A 56 17.41 -9.23 7.42
N ILE A 57 17.92 -8.82 6.26
CA ILE A 57 17.17 -8.08 5.24
C ILE A 57 17.45 -8.70 3.86
N GLN A 58 16.42 -8.84 3.03
CA GLN A 58 16.52 -9.30 1.64
C GLN A 58 15.72 -8.38 0.72
N GLN A 59 16.10 -8.29 -0.54
CA GLN A 59 15.37 -7.60 -1.60
C GLN A 59 15.13 -8.59 -2.73
N LEU A 60 13.87 -8.90 -3.00
CA LEU A 60 13.44 -9.94 -3.93
C LEU A 60 12.70 -9.33 -5.13
N THR A 61 12.84 -9.97 -6.28
CA THR A 61 12.02 -9.70 -7.48
C THR A 61 11.16 -10.94 -7.74
N PRO A 62 9.82 -10.87 -7.60
CA PRO A 62 8.94 -11.99 -7.86
C PRO A 62 9.01 -12.51 -9.31
N LEU A 63 8.54 -13.73 -9.53
CA LEU A 63 8.21 -14.24 -10.85
C LEU A 63 7.08 -13.42 -11.50
N PRO A 64 6.96 -13.42 -12.84
CA PRO A 64 5.79 -12.88 -13.55
C PRO A 64 4.44 -13.58 -13.22
N SER A 65 4.46 -14.67 -12.45
CA SER A 65 3.28 -15.31 -11.85
C SER A 65 2.83 -14.68 -10.52
N GLY A 66 3.62 -13.74 -9.98
CA GLY A 66 3.46 -13.19 -8.64
C GLY A 66 4.25 -13.94 -7.56
N ALA A 67 4.63 -15.20 -7.79
CA ALA A 67 5.30 -16.03 -6.79
C ALA A 67 6.73 -15.53 -6.45
N PHE A 68 7.14 -15.67 -5.20
CA PHE A 68 8.49 -15.34 -4.74
C PHE A 68 9.00 -16.33 -3.68
N ILE A 69 10.32 -16.41 -3.54
CA ILE A 69 11.00 -17.19 -2.52
C ILE A 69 12.21 -16.39 -2.00
N THR A 70 12.51 -16.50 -0.70
CA THR A 70 13.74 -15.94 -0.11
C THR A 70 14.94 -16.83 -0.38
N ASP A 71 16.12 -16.23 -0.41
CA ASP A 71 17.35 -16.97 -0.13
C ASP A 71 17.40 -17.43 1.33
N VAL A 72 18.33 -18.35 1.62
CA VAL A 72 18.45 -19.02 2.93
C VAL A 72 18.63 -18.03 4.07
N ILE A 73 17.81 -18.18 5.12
CA ILE A 73 17.90 -17.40 6.34
C ILE A 73 18.63 -18.25 7.41
N PRO A 74 19.84 -17.87 7.85
CA PRO A 74 20.55 -18.57 8.91
C PRO A 74 20.04 -18.12 10.30
N LEU A 75 19.54 -19.07 11.09
CA LEU A 75 19.08 -18.82 12.47
C LEU A 75 20.21 -19.06 13.49
N ASP A 76 21.37 -18.44 13.27
CA ASP A 76 22.60 -18.71 14.02
C ASP A 76 23.34 -17.44 14.51
N GLY A 77 24.50 -17.64 15.15
CA GLY A 77 25.31 -16.56 15.69
C GLY A 77 24.64 -15.77 16.83
N ARG A 78 25.15 -14.56 17.09
CA ARG A 78 24.76 -13.75 18.26
C ARG A 78 23.51 -12.89 18.09
N ILE A 79 22.97 -12.78 16.88
CA ILE A 79 21.85 -11.87 16.54
C ILE A 79 20.65 -12.66 16.00
N CYS A 80 20.88 -13.69 15.17
CA CYS A 80 19.85 -14.54 14.58
C CYS A 80 19.67 -15.91 15.27
N GLY A 81 20.60 -16.31 16.15
CA GLY A 81 20.58 -17.59 16.88
C GLY A 81 20.04 -17.49 18.31
N ILE A 82 19.45 -16.35 18.70
CA ILE A 82 18.86 -16.13 20.02
C ILE A 82 17.52 -16.89 20.10
N SER A 83 17.24 -17.58 21.20
CA SER A 83 15.94 -18.22 21.42
C SER A 83 14.84 -17.21 21.77
N GLY A 84 13.68 -17.28 21.12
CA GLY A 84 12.52 -16.41 21.35
C GLY A 84 11.63 -16.27 20.11
N GLU A 85 10.73 -15.29 20.11
CA GLU A 85 9.88 -14.97 18.95
C GLU A 85 10.54 -13.91 18.04
N TYR A 86 10.59 -14.20 16.73
CA TYR A 86 11.11 -13.35 15.67
C TYR A 86 9.95 -12.78 14.85
N GLY A 87 10.03 -11.50 14.50
CA GLY A 87 9.07 -10.84 13.63
C GLY A 87 9.59 -10.72 12.21
N VAL A 88 8.80 -11.17 11.24
CA VAL A 88 9.05 -10.99 9.81
C VAL A 88 8.15 -9.87 9.28
N ARG A 89 8.70 -8.99 8.45
CA ARG A 89 7.97 -7.93 7.75
C ARG A 89 8.31 -7.98 6.26
N LEU A 90 7.30 -7.85 5.40
CA LEU A 90 7.48 -7.76 3.95
C LEU A 90 6.85 -6.46 3.45
N PHE A 91 7.49 -5.80 2.49
CA PHE A 91 7.12 -4.51 1.93
C PHE A 91 7.16 -4.60 0.40
N TYR A 92 6.09 -4.17 -0.29
CA TYR A 92 6.02 -4.15 -1.76
C TYR A 92 5.23 -2.92 -2.21
N GLY A 93 5.92 -1.89 -2.72
CA GLY A 93 5.33 -0.55 -2.86
C GLY A 93 4.80 -0.07 -1.50
N ASP A 94 3.55 0.42 -1.48
CA ASP A 94 2.85 0.83 -0.25
C ASP A 94 2.29 -0.34 0.59
N TYR A 95 2.36 -1.59 0.11
CA TYR A 95 1.76 -2.74 0.78
C TYR A 95 2.71 -3.41 1.76
N THR A 96 2.22 -3.73 2.97
CA THR A 96 3.04 -4.36 4.03
C THR A 96 2.36 -5.59 4.63
N LYS A 97 3.07 -6.71 4.69
CA LYS A 97 2.67 -7.93 5.41
C LYS A 97 3.56 -8.14 6.63
N SER A 98 3.05 -8.78 7.68
CA SER A 98 3.85 -9.16 8.85
C SER A 98 3.38 -10.48 9.43
N THR A 99 4.32 -11.23 10.01
CA THR A 99 4.13 -12.56 10.59
C THR A 99 5.21 -12.85 11.64
N MET A 100 5.10 -13.95 12.38
CA MET A 100 5.98 -14.29 13.50
C MET A 100 6.44 -15.76 13.44
N PHE A 101 7.64 -16.05 13.94
CA PHE A 101 8.11 -17.42 14.17
C PHE A 101 8.86 -17.56 15.50
N SER A 102 9.07 -18.79 15.97
CA SER A 102 9.81 -19.04 17.21
C SER A 102 11.09 -19.83 16.97
N VAL A 103 12.13 -19.55 17.77
CA VAL A 103 13.40 -20.28 17.79
C VAL A 103 13.63 -20.82 19.20
N SER A 104 13.84 -22.13 19.34
CA SER A 104 14.12 -22.78 20.62
C SER A 104 15.59 -22.64 21.03
N SER A 105 15.88 -22.95 22.29
CA SER A 105 17.25 -23.03 22.82
C SER A 105 18.00 -24.32 22.41
N ASP A 106 17.35 -25.23 21.68
CA ASP A 106 17.97 -26.47 21.24
C ASP A 106 18.78 -26.23 19.97
N SER A 107 19.97 -26.81 19.87
CA SER A 107 20.76 -26.82 18.64
C SER A 107 20.15 -27.75 17.60
N PHE A 108 20.12 -27.30 16.34
CA PHE A 108 19.91 -28.18 15.20
C PHE A 108 21.12 -29.09 15.04
N GLU A 109 20.87 -30.40 14.96
CA GLU A 109 21.87 -31.40 14.64
C GLU A 109 21.52 -31.99 13.27
N MET A 110 22.52 -32.07 12.41
CA MET A 110 22.42 -32.57 11.04
C MET A 110 22.62 -34.10 11.05
N PRO A 111 21.86 -34.89 10.26
CA PRO A 111 22.00 -36.35 10.25
C PRO A 111 23.42 -36.80 9.87
N ASP A 112 23.82 -37.97 10.37
CA ASP A 112 25.11 -38.54 9.98
C ASP A 112 25.06 -39.22 8.59
N ALA A 113 26.23 -39.58 8.07
CA ALA A 113 26.35 -40.17 6.73
C ALA A 113 25.68 -41.55 6.60
N ALA A 114 25.61 -42.33 7.68
CA ALA A 114 24.96 -43.65 7.67
C ALA A 114 23.43 -43.52 7.76
N GLU A 115 22.94 -42.57 8.54
CA GLU A 115 21.51 -42.21 8.59
C GLU A 115 21.03 -41.67 7.23
N THR A 116 21.79 -40.75 6.63
CA THR A 116 21.49 -40.15 5.31
C THR A 116 21.41 -41.21 4.20
N GLN A 117 22.38 -42.15 4.13
CA GLN A 117 22.38 -43.22 3.12
C GLN A 117 21.24 -44.24 3.35
N SER A 118 20.82 -44.45 4.59
CA SER A 118 19.63 -45.27 4.93
C SER A 118 18.33 -44.62 4.44
N LEU A 119 18.16 -43.31 4.67
CA LEU A 119 17.01 -42.55 4.21
C LEU A 119 16.91 -42.52 2.68
N ALA A 120 18.02 -42.30 1.96
CA ALA A 120 18.06 -42.31 0.50
C ALA A 120 17.63 -43.66 -0.11
N ARG A 121 18.06 -44.78 0.50
CA ARG A 121 17.62 -46.11 0.08
C ARG A 121 16.12 -46.30 0.27
N SER A 122 15.61 -45.93 1.44
CA SER A 122 14.17 -46.02 1.75
C SER A 122 13.33 -45.14 0.81
N LEU A 123 13.83 -43.98 0.40
CA LEU A 123 13.19 -43.07 -0.54
C LEU A 123 13.08 -43.64 -1.97
N VAL A 124 14.17 -44.21 -2.50
CA VAL A 124 14.16 -44.88 -3.82
C VAL A 124 13.27 -46.12 -3.80
N GLU A 125 13.26 -46.86 -2.68
CA GLU A 125 12.37 -48.01 -2.47
C GLU A 125 10.88 -47.56 -2.45
N LYS A 126 10.54 -46.46 -1.75
CA LYS A 126 9.21 -45.83 -1.76
C LYS A 126 8.79 -45.43 -3.18
N GLN A 127 9.63 -44.66 -3.89
CA GLN A 127 9.31 -44.13 -5.21
C GLN A 127 9.22 -45.24 -6.27
N THR A 128 10.08 -46.26 -6.21
CA THR A 128 9.98 -47.44 -7.08
C THR A 128 8.65 -48.17 -6.88
N GLY A 129 8.18 -48.30 -5.63
CA GLY A 129 6.87 -48.87 -5.31
C GLY A 129 5.70 -48.06 -5.86
N LEU A 130 5.74 -46.73 -5.72
CA LEU A 130 4.71 -45.82 -6.26
C LEU A 130 4.62 -45.90 -7.79
N VAL A 131 5.76 -45.84 -8.49
CA VAL A 131 5.84 -45.96 -9.95
C VAL A 131 5.38 -47.34 -10.42
N ALA A 132 5.81 -48.42 -9.76
CA ALA A 132 5.39 -49.78 -10.12
C ALA A 132 3.87 -50.00 -9.93
N ASN A 133 3.28 -49.42 -8.87
CA ASN A 133 1.84 -49.52 -8.61
C ASN A 133 0.99 -48.77 -9.67
N LYS A 134 1.46 -47.63 -10.20
CA LYS A 134 0.72 -46.88 -11.23
C LYS A 134 0.97 -47.36 -12.66
N THR A 135 2.22 -47.72 -12.99
CA THR A 135 2.63 -48.09 -14.36
C THR A 135 2.58 -49.59 -14.65
N GLY A 136 2.61 -50.43 -13.62
CA GLY A 136 2.81 -51.88 -13.73
C GLY A 136 4.25 -52.30 -14.04
N ILE A 137 5.20 -51.36 -14.10
CA ILE A 137 6.61 -51.60 -14.46
C ILE A 137 7.48 -51.64 -13.19
N THR A 138 8.07 -52.79 -12.90
CA THR A 138 9.05 -52.94 -11.80
C THR A 138 10.44 -52.48 -12.24
N ASN A 139 10.83 -51.29 -11.81
CA ASN A 139 12.20 -50.77 -11.99
C ASN A 139 13.17 -51.46 -11.01
N GLN A 140 14.46 -51.54 -11.39
CA GLN A 140 15.49 -52.15 -10.54
C GLN A 140 16.00 -51.15 -9.51
N ILE A 141 15.96 -51.55 -8.24
CA ILE A 141 16.45 -50.75 -7.11
C ILE A 141 17.97 -50.96 -6.99
N PRO A 142 18.79 -49.90 -6.87
CA PRO A 142 20.25 -50.02 -6.72
C PRO A 142 20.65 -50.95 -5.57
N GLY A 143 21.58 -51.87 -5.86
CA GLY A 143 22.02 -52.91 -4.91
C GLY A 143 22.63 -52.35 -3.62
N THR A 144 22.84 -53.19 -2.61
CA THR A 144 23.23 -52.77 -1.24
C THR A 144 24.57 -52.02 -1.11
N GLY A 145 25.40 -51.99 -2.17
CA GLY A 145 26.63 -51.19 -2.23
C GLY A 145 26.49 -49.84 -2.96
N ALA A 146 25.28 -49.42 -3.34
CA ALA A 146 25.03 -48.17 -4.05
C ALA A 146 25.35 -46.93 -3.19
N THR A 147 25.94 -45.92 -3.85
CA THR A 147 26.27 -44.59 -3.29
C THR A 147 25.02 -43.73 -3.10
N LEU A 148 25.19 -42.50 -2.60
CA LEU A 148 24.10 -41.52 -2.50
C LEU A 148 23.64 -41.07 -3.89
N ASP A 149 24.59 -40.89 -4.82
CA ASP A 149 24.33 -40.47 -6.21
C ASP A 149 23.63 -41.56 -7.02
N ASP A 150 24.02 -42.82 -6.87
CA ASP A 150 23.32 -43.97 -7.47
C ASP A 150 21.83 -44.02 -7.06
N LEU A 151 21.49 -43.44 -5.90
CA LEU A 151 20.13 -43.36 -5.38
C LEU A 151 19.42 -42.07 -5.84
N LYS A 152 20.12 -40.92 -5.87
CA LYS A 152 19.64 -39.65 -6.43
C LYS A 152 19.27 -39.78 -7.90
N ASP A 153 20.21 -40.23 -8.73
CA ASP A 153 20.02 -40.35 -10.17
C ASP A 153 18.89 -41.36 -10.48
N ALA A 154 18.78 -42.45 -9.70
CA ALA A 154 17.66 -43.39 -9.79
C ALA A 154 16.31 -42.76 -9.42
N TYR A 155 16.27 -41.89 -8.39
CA TYR A 155 15.06 -41.17 -7.98
C TYR A 155 14.62 -40.15 -9.04
N VAL A 156 15.53 -39.27 -9.48
CA VAL A 156 15.26 -38.24 -10.51
C VAL A 156 14.82 -38.90 -11.82
N LEU A 157 15.44 -40.02 -12.21
CA LEU A 157 15.05 -40.79 -13.39
C LEU A 157 13.65 -41.43 -13.25
N LEU A 158 13.24 -41.87 -12.05
CA LEU A 158 11.88 -42.34 -11.78
C LEU A 158 10.85 -41.21 -11.96
N TRP A 159 11.16 -40.01 -11.46
CA TRP A 159 10.31 -38.83 -11.66
C TRP A 159 10.23 -38.44 -13.13
N ARG A 160 11.35 -38.14 -13.79
CA ARG A 160 11.38 -37.72 -15.20
C ARG A 160 10.68 -38.69 -16.16
N ASN A 161 10.75 -40.00 -15.91
CA ASN A 161 10.13 -41.01 -16.78
C ASN A 161 8.65 -41.31 -16.47
N SER A 162 8.09 -40.82 -15.35
CA SER A 162 6.72 -41.18 -14.94
C SER A 162 5.93 -40.09 -14.21
N PHE A 163 6.42 -38.85 -14.21
CA PHE A 163 5.87 -37.73 -13.44
C PHE A 163 4.36 -37.57 -13.61
N SER A 164 3.72 -37.29 -12.49
CA SER A 164 2.32 -36.95 -12.33
C SER A 164 2.23 -36.01 -11.13
N GLU A 165 1.39 -34.98 -11.22
CA GLU A 165 1.10 -34.07 -10.10
C GLU A 165 0.69 -34.83 -8.82
N GLU A 166 0.04 -35.99 -8.96
CA GLU A 166 -0.32 -36.86 -7.86
C GLU A 166 0.90 -37.35 -7.03
N TYR A 167 2.12 -37.38 -7.59
CA TYR A 167 3.33 -37.70 -6.81
C TYR A 167 3.80 -36.52 -5.95
N LEU A 168 3.42 -35.27 -6.28
CA LEU A 168 3.71 -34.13 -5.39
C LEU A 168 3.00 -34.27 -4.04
N TYR A 169 1.99 -35.13 -3.90
CA TYR A 169 1.40 -35.42 -2.59
C TYR A 169 2.29 -36.27 -1.67
N GLU A 170 3.35 -36.90 -2.21
CA GLU A 170 4.25 -37.80 -1.49
C GLU A 170 5.58 -37.15 -1.03
N ILE A 171 5.77 -35.85 -1.34
CA ILE A 171 6.92 -35.04 -0.92
C ILE A 171 6.53 -34.19 0.30
N ASP A 172 7.46 -33.91 1.21
CA ASP A 172 7.21 -33.33 2.55
C ASP A 172 6.39 -32.00 2.60
N PRO A 173 5.88 -31.60 3.76
CA PRO A 173 4.69 -29.83 3.83
C PRO A 173 5.12 -28.46 3.23
N LEU A 174 6.39 -28.13 2.95
CA LEU A 174 6.84 -26.73 2.85
C LEU A 174 7.39 -26.31 1.47
N ILE A 175 8.21 -27.11 0.78
CA ILE A 175 8.67 -26.71 -0.57
C ILE A 175 7.63 -26.98 -1.64
N ARG A 176 6.69 -27.90 -1.41
CA ARG A 176 5.85 -28.46 -2.48
C ARG A 176 5.11 -27.38 -3.27
N LYS A 177 4.84 -26.22 -2.65
CA LYS A 177 4.31 -25.04 -3.31
C LYS A 177 5.31 -24.27 -4.19
N ALA A 178 6.55 -24.11 -3.75
CA ALA A 178 7.62 -23.58 -4.60
C ALA A 178 7.95 -24.56 -5.75
N VAL A 179 8.01 -25.88 -5.48
CA VAL A 179 8.12 -26.95 -6.48
C VAL A 179 7.00 -26.86 -7.52
N SER A 180 5.73 -26.86 -7.10
CA SER A 180 4.58 -26.74 -8.00
C SER A 180 4.63 -25.43 -8.78
N SER A 181 4.91 -24.30 -8.14
CA SER A 181 4.99 -23.00 -8.82
C SER A 181 6.13 -22.93 -9.85
N SER A 182 7.28 -23.57 -9.56
CA SER A 182 8.35 -23.77 -10.55
C SER A 182 7.86 -24.61 -11.72
N LEU A 183 7.36 -25.83 -11.49
CA LEU A 183 6.91 -26.74 -12.56
C LEU A 183 5.78 -26.13 -13.40
N ASP A 184 4.79 -25.49 -12.78
CA ASP A 184 3.69 -24.78 -13.46
C ASP A 184 4.23 -23.64 -14.33
N SER A 185 5.25 -22.90 -13.85
CA SER A 185 5.90 -21.83 -14.61
C SER A 185 6.77 -22.36 -15.75
N VAL A 186 7.51 -23.44 -15.54
CA VAL A 186 8.33 -24.14 -16.54
C VAL A 186 7.45 -24.70 -17.66
N GLN A 187 6.38 -25.43 -17.31
CA GLN A 187 5.41 -25.94 -18.28
C GLN A 187 4.71 -24.82 -19.04
N LYS A 188 4.41 -23.68 -18.39
CA LYS A 188 3.86 -22.49 -19.07
C LYS A 188 4.87 -21.91 -20.05
N LEU A 189 6.14 -21.75 -19.68
CA LEU A 189 7.20 -21.29 -20.58
C LEU A 189 7.39 -22.24 -21.78
N LEU A 190 7.28 -23.55 -21.57
CA LEU A 190 7.34 -24.56 -22.64
C LEU A 190 6.15 -24.43 -23.59
N LYS A 191 4.94 -24.31 -23.04
CA LYS A 191 3.68 -24.15 -23.78
C LYS A 191 3.62 -22.85 -24.59
N ASP A 192 4.18 -21.77 -24.03
CA ASP A 192 4.32 -20.47 -24.68
C ASP A 192 5.52 -20.43 -25.66
N ASN A 193 6.24 -21.54 -25.85
CA ASN A 193 7.44 -21.71 -26.69
C ASN A 193 8.60 -20.75 -26.34
N VAL A 194 8.68 -20.32 -25.08
CA VAL A 194 9.81 -19.55 -24.54
C VAL A 194 11.02 -20.46 -24.27
N ILE A 195 10.77 -21.73 -23.92
CA ILE A 195 11.81 -22.75 -23.70
C ILE A 195 11.59 -23.99 -24.58
N SER A 196 12.69 -24.71 -24.88
CA SER A 196 12.62 -26.02 -25.51
C SER A 196 12.18 -27.09 -24.51
N SER A 197 11.74 -28.26 -25.00
CA SER A 197 11.45 -29.41 -24.13
C SER A 197 12.69 -29.91 -23.36
N GLU A 198 13.90 -29.63 -23.84
CA GLU A 198 15.16 -29.96 -23.18
C GLU A 198 15.44 -28.99 -22.02
N ILE A 199 15.20 -27.69 -22.22
CA ILE A 199 15.29 -26.68 -21.15
C ILE A 199 14.18 -26.90 -20.11
N SER A 200 12.96 -27.27 -20.54
CA SER A 200 11.91 -27.72 -19.61
C SER A 200 12.43 -28.89 -18.78
N GLN A 201 12.87 -29.98 -19.41
CA GLN A 201 13.38 -31.16 -18.71
C GLN A 201 14.61 -30.87 -17.84
N LEU A 202 15.38 -29.81 -18.11
CA LEU A 202 16.48 -29.36 -17.26
C LEU A 202 15.97 -28.61 -16.03
N LEU A 203 15.01 -27.69 -16.18
CA LEU A 203 14.36 -27.00 -15.07
C LEU A 203 13.49 -27.95 -14.23
N ASP A 204 12.78 -28.88 -14.86
CA ASP A 204 12.05 -29.98 -14.22
C ASP A 204 13.03 -30.89 -13.46
N THR A 205 14.22 -31.18 -14.03
CA THR A 205 15.30 -31.89 -13.33
C THR A 205 15.79 -31.10 -12.12
N ILE A 206 16.08 -29.80 -12.23
CA ILE A 206 16.46 -28.94 -11.10
C ILE A 206 15.38 -28.96 -10.01
N VAL A 207 14.10 -29.07 -10.37
CA VAL A 207 13.01 -29.15 -9.40
C VAL A 207 12.83 -30.57 -8.82
N PHE A 208 13.17 -31.65 -9.53
CA PHE A 208 13.21 -33.01 -8.96
C PHE A 208 14.47 -33.26 -8.12
N GLU A 209 15.59 -32.62 -8.48
CA GLU A 209 16.79 -32.42 -7.66
C GLU A 209 16.58 -31.35 -6.57
N ALA A 210 15.40 -30.73 -6.52
CA ALA A 210 14.86 -30.02 -5.37
C ALA A 210 13.73 -30.78 -4.66
N ILE A 211 13.54 -32.09 -4.96
CA ILE A 211 12.69 -33.03 -4.20
C ILE A 211 13.49 -34.19 -3.59
N PHE A 212 14.54 -34.70 -4.26
CA PHE A 212 15.27 -35.88 -3.77
C PHE A 212 15.90 -35.64 -2.39
N ASN A 213 16.69 -34.59 -2.24
CA ASN A 213 17.18 -34.20 -0.94
C ASN A 213 16.14 -33.38 -0.19
N TYR A 214 14.83 -33.62 -0.35
CA TYR A 214 13.75 -33.05 0.47
C TYR A 214 13.31 -33.98 1.60
N GLU A 215 13.58 -35.28 1.42
CA GLU A 215 13.17 -36.35 2.35
C GLU A 215 14.33 -36.84 3.27
N ILE A 216 15.59 -36.85 2.81
CA ILE A 216 16.77 -37.41 3.52
C ILE A 216 17.55 -36.50 4.55
N GLY A 217 16.89 -35.61 5.30
CA GLY A 217 17.44 -34.71 6.35
C GLY A 217 18.48 -33.56 6.11
N ASN A 218 18.56 -32.87 4.95
CA ASN A 218 19.66 -31.94 4.57
C ASN A 218 19.16 -30.51 4.25
N LYS A 219 19.65 -29.39 4.84
CA LYS A 219 19.00 -28.04 4.73
C LYS A 219 19.81 -26.82 4.17
N ALA A 220 20.97 -26.94 3.49
CA ALA A 220 21.87 -25.83 3.02
C ALA A 220 22.10 -25.44 1.49
N GLU A 221 21.91 -26.28 0.45
CA GLU A 221 22.27 -26.04 -1.01
C GLU A 221 21.13 -26.12 -2.09
N ALA A 222 19.89 -26.54 -1.78
CA ALA A 222 18.77 -26.79 -2.72
C ALA A 222 17.31 -26.35 -2.34
N ILE A 223 16.95 -25.79 -1.17
CA ILE A 223 15.64 -25.09 -0.97
C ILE A 223 15.60 -23.83 -1.80
N GLY A 224 16.79 -23.25 -2.00
CA GLY A 224 17.07 -22.24 -2.96
C GLY A 224 17.63 -22.81 -4.25
N LEU A 225 17.61 -24.12 -4.55
CA LEU A 225 17.44 -24.51 -5.96
C LEU A 225 16.07 -24.08 -6.43
N LEU A 226 15.10 -23.94 -5.52
CA LEU A 226 13.83 -23.33 -5.87
C LEU A 226 13.99 -21.80 -5.97
N SER A 227 14.96 -21.19 -5.29
CA SER A 227 15.42 -19.81 -5.53
C SER A 227 16.15 -19.70 -6.87
N ASP A 228 17.08 -20.60 -7.16
CA ASP A 228 17.90 -20.61 -8.37
C ASP A 228 17.04 -20.98 -9.60
N ALA A 229 16.06 -21.90 -9.46
CA ALA A 229 15.04 -22.20 -10.47
C ALA A 229 13.99 -21.09 -10.59
N PHE A 230 13.65 -20.35 -9.52
CA PHE A 230 12.85 -19.13 -9.65
C PHE A 230 13.63 -18.05 -10.39
N VAL A 231 14.90 -17.85 -10.06
CA VAL A 231 15.83 -16.95 -10.73
C VAL A 231 15.96 -17.36 -12.20
N ASP A 232 16.14 -18.63 -12.52
CA ASP A 232 16.23 -19.12 -13.89
C ASP A 232 14.91 -19.04 -14.64
N VAL A 233 13.76 -19.40 -14.04
CA VAL A 233 12.44 -19.11 -14.62
C VAL A 233 12.27 -17.60 -14.89
N ARG A 234 12.79 -16.72 -14.04
CA ARG A 234 12.78 -15.25 -14.18
C ARG A 234 13.89 -14.68 -15.08
N ASN A 235 14.88 -15.48 -15.48
CA ASN A 235 15.95 -15.11 -16.41
C ASN A 235 15.70 -15.71 -17.82
N ILE A 236 14.99 -16.83 -17.88
CA ILE A 236 14.64 -17.60 -19.08
C ILE A 236 13.24 -17.23 -19.59
N THR A 237 12.31 -16.81 -18.71
CA THR A 237 11.56 -15.61 -19.09
C THR A 237 12.61 -14.51 -19.17
N PRO A 238 12.92 -13.93 -20.35
CA PRO A 238 13.72 -12.71 -20.33
C PRO A 238 12.95 -11.63 -19.54
N GLU A 239 13.57 -10.46 -19.36
CA GLU A 239 12.77 -9.25 -19.52
C GLU A 239 12.19 -9.24 -20.94
N LYS A 240 11.06 -9.93 -21.10
CA LYS A 240 9.87 -9.26 -21.56
C LYS A 240 9.70 -8.07 -20.58
N THR A 241 9.90 -6.82 -20.98
CA THR A 241 9.72 -6.30 -22.36
C THR A 241 8.53 -6.96 -23.10
N VAL A 242 7.50 -7.37 -22.33
CA VAL A 242 6.25 -6.63 -22.45
C VAL A 242 6.70 -5.19 -22.43
N LYS A 243 6.77 -4.55 -23.61
CA LYS A 243 7.05 -3.13 -23.70
C LYS A 243 6.05 -2.51 -22.73
N ARG A 244 6.51 -2.09 -21.54
CA ARG A 244 5.68 -1.59 -20.43
C ARG A 244 4.70 -0.68 -21.12
N GLU A 245 3.43 -1.08 -21.24
CA GLU A 245 2.55 -0.54 -22.28
C GLU A 245 2.50 0.95 -22.03
N LEU A 246 3.26 1.69 -22.84
CA LEU A 246 3.77 3.00 -22.41
C LEU A 246 2.52 3.80 -22.09
N THR A 247 2.46 4.41 -20.91
CA THR A 247 1.25 5.12 -20.52
C THR A 247 0.95 6.12 -21.63
N PHE A 248 -0.31 6.49 -21.86
CA PHE A 248 -0.63 7.28 -23.05
C PHE A 248 0.26 8.54 -23.17
N ASP A 249 0.56 9.16 -22.02
CA ASP A 249 1.50 10.28 -21.86
C ASP A 249 2.95 9.91 -22.22
N GLU A 250 3.43 8.71 -21.86
CA GLU A 250 4.76 8.19 -22.24
C GLU A 250 4.85 7.72 -23.70
N LEU A 251 3.75 7.23 -24.30
CA LEU A 251 3.67 7.01 -25.75
C LEU A 251 3.76 8.36 -26.48
N GLU A 252 3.04 9.38 -26.00
CA GLU A 252 3.11 10.74 -26.54
C GLU A 252 4.53 11.30 -26.41
N ASP A 253 5.10 11.33 -25.20
CA ASP A 253 6.45 11.85 -24.96
C ASP A 253 7.51 11.05 -25.74
N THR A 254 7.44 9.71 -25.78
CA THR A 254 8.40 8.88 -26.51
C THR A 254 8.30 9.11 -28.02
N LEU A 255 7.08 9.15 -28.58
CA LEU A 255 6.86 9.44 -29.99
C LEU A 255 7.36 10.85 -30.35
N LEU A 256 7.02 11.87 -29.54
CA LEU A 256 7.41 13.27 -29.76
C LEU A 256 8.94 13.46 -29.66
N ASN A 257 9.58 12.74 -28.74
CA ASN A 257 11.04 12.67 -28.56
C ASN A 257 11.76 11.92 -29.71
N LEU A 258 11.10 10.93 -30.35
CA LEU A 258 11.59 10.25 -31.56
C LEU A 258 11.32 11.06 -32.85
N MET A 259 10.21 11.81 -32.92
CA MET A 259 9.85 12.70 -34.03
C MET A 259 10.78 13.92 -34.16
N THR A 260 11.26 14.45 -33.03
CA THR A 260 12.08 15.67 -32.96
C THR A 260 13.57 15.44 -33.21
N LYS A 261 14.05 14.20 -33.17
CA LYS A 261 15.47 13.87 -33.36
C LYS A 261 15.86 13.75 -34.84
N SER A 262 17.05 14.26 -35.17
CA SER A 262 17.60 14.25 -36.53
C SER A 262 17.88 12.82 -37.02
N GLY A 263 17.33 12.46 -38.18
CA GLY A 263 17.54 11.16 -38.83
C GLY A 263 16.38 10.18 -38.75
N THR A 264 15.26 10.56 -38.13
CA THR A 264 14.02 9.76 -38.09
C THR A 264 13.54 9.31 -39.48
N VAL A 265 12.93 8.13 -39.55
CA VAL A 265 12.38 7.53 -40.78
C VAL A 265 10.99 8.06 -41.17
N LEU A 266 10.36 8.89 -40.33
CA LEU A 266 9.03 9.44 -40.64
C LEU A 266 9.06 10.39 -41.85
N GLY A 267 8.28 10.04 -42.87
CA GLY A 267 7.91 10.93 -43.97
C GLY A 267 7.20 12.21 -43.49
N LYS A 268 6.93 13.14 -44.40
CA LYS A 268 6.29 14.42 -44.06
C LYS A 268 4.81 14.23 -43.71
N ASP A 269 4.12 13.38 -44.45
CA ASP A 269 2.67 13.34 -44.46
C ASP A 269 2.14 12.44 -43.32
N ILE A 270 2.86 11.37 -42.96
CA ILE A 270 2.69 10.60 -41.70
C ILE A 270 2.77 11.52 -40.47
N ARG A 271 3.72 12.47 -40.40
CA ARG A 271 3.79 13.45 -39.28
C ARG A 271 2.57 14.37 -39.22
N SER A 272 1.93 14.60 -40.36
CA SER A 272 0.71 15.41 -40.46
C SER A 272 -0.52 14.63 -40.01
N GLU A 273 -0.56 13.32 -40.26
CA GLU A 273 -1.57 12.38 -39.76
C GLU A 273 -1.48 12.22 -38.24
N ILE A 274 -0.28 11.99 -37.68
CA ILE A 274 -0.05 11.96 -36.23
C ILE A 274 -0.56 13.25 -35.57
N ALA A 275 -0.16 14.41 -36.09
CA ALA A 275 -0.61 15.71 -35.56
C ALA A 275 -2.14 15.87 -35.60
N PHE A 276 -2.81 15.32 -36.61
CA PHE A 276 -4.28 15.32 -36.69
C PHE A 276 -4.91 14.45 -35.59
N ILE A 277 -4.41 13.23 -35.38
CA ILE A 277 -4.91 12.27 -34.37
C ILE A 277 -4.83 12.85 -32.95
N PHE A 278 -3.69 13.45 -32.58
CA PHE A 278 -3.51 14.09 -31.27
C PHE A 278 -4.39 15.35 -31.13
N SER A 279 -4.50 16.19 -32.17
CA SER A 279 -5.34 17.41 -32.14
C SER A 279 -6.84 17.18 -31.91
N ARG A 280 -7.29 15.92 -32.03
CA ARG A 280 -8.70 15.51 -31.86
C ARG A 280 -9.01 14.89 -30.51
N GLY A 281 -8.01 14.63 -29.66
CA GLY A 281 -8.19 13.86 -28.42
C GLY A 281 -8.53 12.39 -28.66
N THR A 282 -8.42 11.91 -29.90
CA THR A 282 -8.72 10.51 -30.29
C THR A 282 -7.51 9.58 -30.14
N ALA A 283 -6.32 10.12 -29.84
CA ALA A 283 -5.08 9.36 -29.77
C ALA A 283 -5.11 8.13 -28.82
N PRO A 284 -5.80 8.13 -27.66
CA PRO A 284 -5.96 6.91 -26.85
C PRO A 284 -6.71 5.75 -27.53
N VAL A 285 -7.45 6.02 -28.62
CA VAL A 285 -8.10 4.99 -29.45
C VAL A 285 -7.10 4.31 -30.41
N TYR A 286 -6.00 5.00 -30.72
CA TYR A 286 -4.93 4.53 -31.63
C TYR A 286 -3.67 4.07 -30.86
N SER A 287 -3.83 3.65 -29.59
CA SER A 287 -2.69 3.32 -28.72
C SER A 287 -1.85 2.14 -29.24
N ALA A 288 -2.48 1.16 -29.90
CA ALA A 288 -1.80 0.02 -30.51
C ALA A 288 -0.96 0.43 -31.74
N GLU A 289 -1.50 1.29 -32.59
CA GLU A 289 -0.83 1.84 -33.77
C GLU A 289 0.30 2.80 -33.38
N ILE A 290 0.08 3.62 -32.35
CA ILE A 290 1.10 4.53 -31.78
C ILE A 290 2.24 3.73 -31.12
N SER A 291 1.93 2.65 -30.38
CA SER A 291 2.94 1.75 -29.82
C SER A 291 3.77 1.08 -30.92
N SER A 292 3.10 0.50 -31.92
CA SER A 292 3.74 -0.13 -33.10
C SER A 292 4.59 0.87 -33.92
N LEU A 293 4.22 2.15 -33.90
CA LEU A 293 4.99 3.23 -34.52
C LEU A 293 6.24 3.59 -33.70
N VAL A 294 6.14 3.69 -32.37
CA VAL A 294 7.28 3.88 -31.46
C VAL A 294 8.29 2.74 -31.60
N ASP A 295 7.81 1.52 -31.80
CA ASP A 295 8.63 0.33 -32.03
C ASP A 295 9.49 0.45 -33.29
N ILE A 296 8.86 0.65 -34.45
CA ILE A 296 9.58 0.83 -35.73
C ILE A 296 10.62 1.95 -35.61
N LEU A 297 10.28 3.06 -34.95
CA LEU A 297 11.18 4.20 -34.77
C LEU A 297 12.37 3.90 -33.83
N THR A 298 12.19 3.00 -32.87
CA THR A 298 13.23 2.57 -31.93
C THR A 298 14.16 1.54 -32.57
N GLU A 299 13.59 0.52 -33.22
CA GLU A 299 14.32 -0.53 -33.96
C GLU A 299 15.13 0.09 -35.11
N SER A 300 14.50 0.95 -35.93
CA SER A 300 15.17 1.74 -36.99
C SER A 300 16.37 2.52 -36.47
N ARG A 301 16.29 3.03 -35.24
CA ARG A 301 17.34 3.85 -34.62
C ARG A 301 18.50 3.02 -34.07
N TYR A 302 18.25 1.80 -33.60
CA TYR A 302 19.31 0.84 -33.27
C TYR A 302 20.05 0.41 -34.55
N LEU A 303 19.32 0.10 -35.62
CA LEU A 303 19.90 -0.19 -36.94
C LEU A 303 20.74 0.97 -37.47
N ASP A 304 20.31 2.22 -37.23
CA ASP A 304 21.08 3.42 -37.58
C ASP A 304 22.37 3.64 -36.77
N VAL A 305 22.56 2.92 -35.66
CA VAL A 305 23.82 2.85 -34.92
C VAL A 305 24.66 1.69 -35.43
N ILE A 306 24.04 0.54 -35.68
CA ILE A 306 24.70 -0.67 -36.20
C ILE A 306 25.26 -0.46 -37.62
N SER A 307 24.62 0.35 -38.47
CA SER A 307 25.14 0.76 -39.79
C SER A 307 26.46 1.55 -39.73
N ARG A 308 26.90 1.95 -38.52
CA ARG A 308 28.14 2.70 -38.31
C ARG A 308 29.25 1.88 -37.65
N LYS A 309 28.98 0.63 -37.23
CA LYS A 309 30.00 -0.31 -36.76
C LYS A 309 30.90 -0.73 -37.93
N GLN A 310 32.23 -0.62 -37.78
CA GLN A 310 33.17 -1.21 -38.75
C GLN A 310 33.46 -2.66 -38.33
N SER A 311 32.61 -3.60 -38.74
CA SER A 311 32.78 -5.04 -38.50
C SER A 311 32.18 -5.87 -39.64
N SER A 312 32.92 -6.88 -40.08
CA SER A 312 32.56 -7.83 -41.14
C SER A 312 31.21 -8.51 -40.90
N LEU A 313 30.97 -8.93 -39.65
CA LEU A 313 29.80 -9.68 -39.22
C LEU A 313 28.46 -8.94 -39.46
N TYR A 314 28.48 -7.60 -39.43
CA TYR A 314 27.26 -6.80 -39.56
C TYR A 314 26.93 -6.40 -41.00
N ASN A 315 27.86 -6.57 -41.96
CA ASN A 315 27.78 -6.05 -43.34
C ASN A 315 26.40 -6.25 -44.01
N ILE A 316 25.79 -7.44 -43.84
CA ILE A 316 24.52 -7.81 -44.46
C ILE A 316 23.35 -7.01 -43.86
N VAL A 317 23.34 -6.84 -42.54
CA VAL A 317 22.37 -5.98 -41.84
C VAL A 317 22.51 -4.53 -42.30
N GLN A 318 23.74 -4.04 -42.45
CA GLN A 318 24.02 -2.67 -42.91
C GLN A 318 23.49 -2.45 -44.34
N GLN A 319 23.83 -3.34 -45.28
CA GLN A 319 23.38 -3.24 -46.68
C GLN A 319 21.86 -3.35 -46.82
N ASN A 320 21.20 -4.22 -46.05
CA ASN A 320 19.74 -4.33 -46.10
C ASN A 320 19.07 -3.11 -45.43
N TRP A 321 19.63 -2.57 -44.34
CA TRP A 321 19.12 -1.36 -43.70
C TRP A 321 19.24 -0.12 -44.61
N ASP A 322 20.40 0.09 -45.23
CA ASP A 322 20.64 1.22 -46.14
C ASP A 322 19.74 1.19 -47.39
N ASN A 323 19.30 -0.01 -47.83
CA ASN A 323 18.31 -0.17 -48.89
C ASN A 323 16.86 -0.01 -48.41
N LEU A 324 16.53 -0.46 -47.19
CA LEU A 324 15.17 -0.38 -46.64
C LEU A 324 14.81 1.06 -46.19
N LYS A 325 15.74 1.74 -45.51
CA LYS A 325 15.53 3.05 -44.89
C LYS A 325 14.96 4.14 -45.82
N PRO A 326 15.40 4.30 -47.09
CA PRO A 326 14.80 5.26 -48.01
C PRO A 326 13.34 4.98 -48.35
N SER A 327 12.90 3.72 -48.30
CA SER A 327 11.50 3.36 -48.60
C SER A 327 10.55 3.70 -47.44
N LEU A 328 11.01 3.58 -46.18
CA LEU A 328 10.26 3.99 -44.99
C LEU A 328 9.96 5.50 -45.00
N GLN A 329 10.94 6.31 -45.45
CA GLN A 329 10.79 7.77 -45.58
C GLN A 329 9.85 8.20 -46.71
N GLY A 330 9.43 7.28 -47.59
CA GLY A 330 8.53 7.49 -48.72
C GLY A 330 7.18 6.80 -48.58
N LYS A 331 6.75 6.41 -47.37
CA LYS A 331 5.37 5.99 -47.09
C LYS A 331 4.49 7.20 -46.74
N ASP A 332 3.22 7.16 -47.16
CA ASP A 332 2.30 8.30 -47.11
C ASP A 332 1.38 8.31 -45.87
N SER A 333 1.12 7.14 -45.26
CA SER A 333 0.27 6.96 -44.05
C SER A 333 0.96 6.16 -42.93
N ILE A 334 0.38 6.17 -41.72
CA ILE A 334 0.79 5.31 -40.60
C ILE A 334 0.62 3.83 -40.99
N GLU A 335 -0.52 3.44 -41.56
CA GLU A 335 -0.82 2.05 -41.96
C GLU A 335 0.21 1.53 -42.97
N ASP A 336 0.54 2.34 -43.99
CA ASP A 336 1.62 2.08 -44.94
C ASP A 336 2.99 1.82 -44.27
N LEU A 337 3.31 2.54 -43.20
CA LEU A 337 4.58 2.37 -42.50
C LEU A 337 4.58 1.10 -41.63
N LEU A 338 3.44 0.79 -41.00
CA LEU A 338 3.26 -0.43 -40.20
C LEU A 338 3.36 -1.71 -41.03
N GLU A 339 2.98 -1.70 -42.32
CA GLU A 339 3.26 -2.82 -43.25
C GLU A 339 4.75 -3.22 -43.32
N SER A 340 5.65 -2.29 -43.00
CA SER A 340 7.10 -2.49 -43.10
C SER A 340 7.73 -3.01 -41.80
N SER A 341 6.97 -3.09 -40.71
CA SER A 341 7.40 -3.55 -39.38
C SER A 341 8.23 -4.82 -39.41
N GLU A 342 7.68 -5.93 -39.91
CA GLU A 342 8.30 -7.25 -39.95
C GLU A 342 9.74 -7.24 -40.54
N LYS A 343 10.00 -6.37 -41.52
CA LYS A 343 11.32 -6.24 -42.17
C LYS A 343 12.31 -5.43 -41.34
N VAL A 344 11.83 -4.45 -40.57
CA VAL A 344 12.64 -3.69 -39.60
C VAL A 344 12.98 -4.57 -38.41
N THR A 345 12.00 -5.30 -37.86
CA THR A 345 12.18 -6.17 -36.69
C THR A 345 13.12 -7.34 -36.99
N LYS A 346 13.02 -8.03 -38.14
CA LYS A 346 13.99 -9.08 -38.50
C LYS A 346 15.43 -8.58 -38.64
N LEU A 347 15.62 -7.37 -39.16
CA LEU A 347 16.94 -6.73 -39.19
C LEU A 347 17.44 -6.40 -37.78
N TYR A 348 16.55 -5.91 -36.92
CA TYR A 348 16.85 -5.61 -35.52
C TYR A 348 17.24 -6.87 -34.73
N ASP A 349 16.49 -7.97 -34.87
CA ASP A 349 16.74 -9.24 -34.19
C ASP A 349 18.10 -9.82 -34.59
N ALA A 350 18.44 -9.82 -35.89
CA ALA A 350 19.76 -10.23 -36.36
C ALA A 350 20.88 -9.31 -35.80
N ALA A 351 20.62 -8.00 -35.70
CA ALA A 351 21.55 -7.02 -35.13
C ALA A 351 21.72 -7.10 -33.60
N ILE A 352 20.76 -7.69 -32.89
CA ILE A 352 20.83 -8.03 -31.47
C ILE A 352 21.54 -9.37 -31.29
N LEU A 353 21.25 -10.37 -32.12
CA LEU A 353 21.88 -11.69 -32.07
C LEU A 353 23.41 -11.60 -32.30
N LEU A 354 23.84 -10.83 -33.31
CA LEU A 354 25.27 -10.57 -33.57
C LEU A 354 25.99 -9.83 -32.44
N ARG A 355 25.26 -9.07 -31.60
CA ARG A 355 25.83 -8.31 -30.46
C ARG A 355 26.41 -9.24 -29.41
N GLU A 356 25.84 -10.44 -29.25
CA GLU A 356 26.32 -11.42 -28.27
C GLU A 356 27.74 -11.93 -28.61
N LEU A 357 28.20 -11.76 -29.86
CA LEU A 357 29.58 -12.04 -30.28
C LEU A 357 30.57 -10.88 -30.07
N ASP A 358 30.12 -9.64 -29.77
CA ASP A 358 30.99 -8.44 -29.67
C ASP A 358 32.15 -8.60 -28.66
N ASN A 359 32.02 -9.52 -27.68
CA ASN A 359 33.05 -9.82 -26.69
C ASN A 359 33.94 -11.03 -27.02
N VAL A 360 33.56 -11.91 -27.95
CA VAL A 360 34.32 -13.16 -28.22
C VAL A 360 35.69 -12.84 -28.83
N GLY A 361 35.76 -11.87 -29.74
CA GLY A 361 37.02 -11.30 -30.27
C GLY A 361 37.87 -10.51 -29.26
N ARG A 362 37.50 -10.49 -27.97
CA ARG A 362 38.35 -10.06 -26.85
C ARG A 362 38.88 -11.24 -26.02
N PHE A 363 38.20 -12.38 -26.07
CA PHE A 363 38.57 -13.62 -25.38
C PHE A 363 39.53 -14.46 -26.24
N ILE A 364 39.33 -14.45 -27.56
CA ILE A 364 40.17 -15.12 -28.56
C ILE A 364 40.95 -14.03 -29.31
N SER A 365 42.27 -14.18 -29.43
CA SER A 365 43.12 -13.29 -30.24
C SER A 365 43.72 -14.03 -31.44
N SER A 366 44.05 -13.27 -32.49
CA SER A 366 44.64 -13.78 -33.73
C SER A 366 46.15 -14.11 -33.63
N ASP A 367 46.71 -14.20 -32.42
CA ASP A 367 48.06 -14.70 -32.15
C ASP A 367 47.96 -15.84 -31.14
N GLU A 368 48.02 -17.08 -31.63
CA GLU A 368 47.92 -18.33 -30.85
C GLU A 368 48.81 -18.32 -29.59
N LYS A 369 49.93 -17.59 -29.61
CA LYS A 369 50.91 -17.51 -28.51
C LYS A 369 50.53 -16.51 -27.41
N LYS A 370 49.44 -15.77 -27.57
CA LYS A 370 48.85 -14.88 -26.55
C LYS A 370 47.53 -15.38 -25.99
N ASN A 371 46.92 -16.36 -26.65
CA ASN A 371 45.69 -17.00 -26.21
C ASN A 371 45.94 -17.91 -25.00
N SER A 372 44.90 -18.15 -24.20
CA SER A 372 44.87 -19.29 -23.28
C SER A 372 44.71 -20.60 -24.06
N ASP A 373 45.06 -21.72 -23.45
CA ASP A 373 44.89 -23.06 -24.06
C ASP A 373 43.42 -23.28 -24.49
N LEU A 374 42.49 -22.83 -23.64
CA LEU A 374 41.04 -22.80 -23.90
C LEU A 374 40.67 -21.94 -25.13
N ALA A 375 41.20 -20.72 -25.23
CA ALA A 375 40.92 -19.85 -26.38
C ALA A 375 41.51 -20.40 -27.69
N ASN A 376 42.65 -21.11 -27.62
CA ASN A 376 43.21 -21.85 -28.78
C ASN A 376 42.39 -23.08 -29.16
N LEU A 377 41.72 -23.76 -28.22
CA LEU A 377 40.85 -24.89 -28.52
C LEU A 377 39.54 -24.45 -29.19
N ILE A 378 39.00 -23.28 -28.82
CA ILE A 378 37.75 -22.73 -29.36
C ILE A 378 37.98 -21.99 -30.69
N LEU A 379 39.19 -21.48 -30.94
CA LEU A 379 39.58 -20.74 -32.15
C LEU A 379 39.08 -21.37 -33.47
N PRO A 380 39.14 -22.70 -33.71
CA PRO A 380 38.64 -23.29 -34.96
C PRO A 380 37.11 -23.28 -35.11
N GLU A 381 36.36 -23.39 -34.00
CA GLU A 381 34.89 -23.25 -34.01
C GLU A 381 34.50 -21.77 -34.15
N TRP A 382 35.27 -20.84 -33.57
CA TRP A 382 35.12 -19.40 -33.81
C TRP A 382 35.39 -19.02 -35.28
N ASP A 383 36.53 -19.42 -35.84
CA ASP A 383 36.92 -19.12 -37.22
C ASP A 383 35.89 -19.69 -38.22
N SER A 384 35.30 -20.86 -37.92
CA SER A 384 34.19 -21.40 -38.70
C SER A 384 32.94 -20.51 -38.63
N LEU A 385 32.53 -20.10 -37.42
CA LEU A 385 31.34 -19.27 -37.21
C LEU A 385 31.51 -17.85 -37.79
N GLU A 386 32.67 -17.21 -37.61
CA GLU A 386 33.00 -15.91 -38.21
C GLU A 386 33.06 -16.01 -39.75
N SER A 387 33.59 -17.11 -40.30
CA SER A 387 33.56 -17.39 -41.73
C SER A 387 32.12 -17.57 -42.25
N GLN A 388 31.28 -18.35 -41.58
CA GLN A 388 29.88 -18.55 -41.95
C GLN A 388 29.08 -17.24 -41.93
N LEU A 389 29.19 -16.47 -40.84
CA LEU A 389 28.48 -15.19 -40.68
C LEU A 389 28.99 -14.08 -41.62
N SER A 390 30.28 -14.11 -42.01
CA SER A 390 30.83 -13.16 -42.99
C SER A 390 30.60 -13.56 -44.46
N LEU A 391 30.25 -14.82 -44.73
CA LEU A 391 29.86 -15.36 -46.04
C LEU A 391 28.35 -15.42 -46.26
N ALA A 392 27.55 -15.15 -45.23
CA ALA A 392 26.09 -15.10 -45.32
C ALA A 392 25.60 -14.09 -46.39
N THR A 393 24.44 -14.40 -46.96
CA THR A 393 23.86 -13.73 -48.14
C THR A 393 22.49 -13.12 -47.86
N THR A 394 21.77 -13.64 -46.86
CA THR A 394 20.49 -13.10 -46.37
C THR A 394 20.56 -12.77 -44.88
N VAL A 395 19.52 -12.11 -44.37
CA VAL A 395 19.36 -11.86 -42.92
C VAL A 395 18.94 -13.15 -42.19
N ASP A 396 18.20 -14.02 -42.87
CA ASP A 396 17.73 -15.28 -42.30
C ASP A 396 18.91 -16.25 -42.07
N ASP A 397 19.95 -16.23 -42.92
CA ASP A 397 21.21 -16.99 -42.74
C ASP A 397 21.87 -16.71 -41.36
N ILE A 398 21.74 -15.48 -40.85
CA ILE A 398 22.26 -15.04 -39.54
C ILE A 398 21.35 -15.54 -38.40
N LEU A 399 20.03 -15.55 -38.63
CA LEU A 399 19.03 -16.02 -37.66
C LEU A 399 19.02 -17.55 -37.52
N GLU A 400 19.32 -18.28 -38.60
CA GLU A 400 19.54 -19.74 -38.58
C GLU A 400 20.78 -20.11 -37.74
N SER A 401 21.84 -19.28 -37.79
CA SER A 401 23.10 -19.46 -37.01
C SER A 401 22.96 -19.19 -35.49
N LYS A 402 21.73 -19.04 -34.97
CA LYS A 402 21.45 -18.66 -33.57
C LYS A 402 21.97 -19.66 -32.54
N SER A 403 21.91 -20.96 -32.85
CA SER A 403 22.41 -22.04 -31.97
C SER A 403 23.90 -21.90 -31.68
N GLU A 404 24.68 -21.71 -32.74
CA GLU A 404 26.14 -21.62 -32.74
C GLU A 404 26.61 -20.34 -32.03
N ILE A 405 25.91 -19.23 -32.25
CA ILE A 405 26.13 -17.95 -31.55
C ILE A 405 25.93 -18.10 -30.03
N LEU A 406 24.85 -18.75 -29.61
CA LEU A 406 24.56 -18.97 -28.19
C LEU A 406 25.51 -19.98 -27.54
N LYS A 407 25.90 -21.05 -28.26
CA LYS A 407 26.92 -22.02 -27.82
C LYS A 407 28.24 -21.30 -27.49
N MET A 408 28.71 -20.45 -28.41
CA MET A 408 29.96 -19.67 -28.26
C MET A 408 29.93 -18.73 -27.04
N LYS A 409 28.78 -18.11 -26.76
CA LYS A 409 28.57 -17.31 -25.55
C LYS A 409 28.69 -18.16 -24.27
N GLN A 410 27.94 -19.27 -24.17
CA GLN A 410 27.91 -20.10 -22.97
C GLN A 410 29.31 -20.63 -22.58
N ILE A 411 30.09 -21.09 -23.57
CA ILE A 411 31.45 -21.59 -23.33
C ILE A 411 32.36 -20.51 -22.76
N THR A 412 32.32 -19.29 -23.32
CA THR A 412 33.19 -18.18 -22.89
C THR A 412 32.77 -17.59 -21.53
N GLU A 413 31.47 -17.54 -21.25
CA GLU A 413 30.92 -17.02 -19.99
C GLU A 413 31.15 -17.97 -18.80
N ILE A 414 30.80 -19.25 -18.92
CA ILE A 414 30.84 -20.17 -17.77
C ILE A 414 32.27 -20.66 -17.45
N SER A 415 33.14 -20.75 -18.46
CA SER A 415 34.58 -20.97 -18.22
C SER A 415 35.20 -19.86 -17.37
N SER A 416 34.70 -18.62 -17.48
CA SER A 416 35.10 -17.51 -16.63
C SER A 416 34.59 -17.68 -15.19
N ARG A 417 33.34 -18.16 -14.99
CA ARG A 417 32.77 -18.48 -13.66
C ARG A 417 33.63 -19.53 -12.95
N LEU A 418 33.88 -20.68 -13.58
CA LEU A 418 34.66 -21.78 -13.00
C LEU A 418 36.08 -21.34 -12.59
N SER A 419 36.78 -20.58 -13.44
CA SER A 419 38.11 -20.06 -13.12
C SER A 419 38.09 -19.12 -11.91
N LYS A 420 37.04 -18.31 -11.76
CA LYS A 420 36.91 -17.36 -10.63
C LYS A 420 36.62 -18.06 -9.31
N SER A 421 35.77 -19.09 -9.32
CA SER A 421 35.47 -19.89 -8.13
C SER A 421 36.71 -20.59 -7.59
N VAL A 422 37.53 -21.21 -8.46
CA VAL A 422 38.77 -21.90 -8.05
C VAL A 422 39.85 -20.93 -7.57
N GLU A 423 39.93 -19.72 -8.14
CA GLU A 423 40.81 -18.65 -7.66
C GLU A 423 40.46 -18.24 -6.21
N ILE A 424 39.19 -17.89 -5.97
CA ILE A 424 38.69 -17.45 -4.65
C ILE A 424 38.87 -18.55 -3.59
N SER A 425 38.60 -19.82 -3.92
CA SER A 425 38.78 -20.92 -2.95
C SER A 425 40.24 -21.14 -2.54
N ARG A 426 41.21 -20.89 -3.45
CA ARG A 426 42.65 -21.02 -3.16
C ARG A 426 43.17 -19.88 -2.30
N GLU A 427 42.76 -18.64 -2.56
CA GLU A 427 43.20 -17.48 -1.77
C GLU A 427 42.75 -17.58 -0.30
N ASN A 428 41.60 -18.20 -0.04
CA ASN A 428 41.02 -18.35 1.31
C ASN A 428 41.44 -19.64 2.05
N ASN A 429 42.32 -20.47 1.48
CA ASN A 429 42.79 -21.75 2.07
C ASN A 429 41.67 -22.73 2.51
N ILE A 430 40.54 -22.75 1.79
CA ILE A 430 39.41 -23.62 2.11
C ILE A 430 39.68 -25.04 1.58
N SER A 431 40.16 -25.93 2.45
CA SER A 431 40.40 -27.33 2.10
C SER A 431 39.15 -28.21 2.32
N SER A 432 38.26 -28.22 1.33
CA SER A 432 37.19 -29.23 1.19
C SER A 432 37.44 -30.09 -0.05
N ASN A 433 36.85 -31.28 -0.11
CA ASN A 433 37.00 -32.17 -1.28
C ASN A 433 36.46 -31.49 -2.56
N LEU A 434 35.32 -30.79 -2.48
CA LEU A 434 34.77 -30.02 -3.60
C LEU A 434 35.78 -29.00 -4.19
N VAL A 435 36.63 -28.35 -3.38
CA VAL A 435 37.62 -27.39 -3.90
C VAL A 435 38.76 -28.08 -4.66
N SER A 436 39.12 -29.31 -4.29
CA SER A 436 40.00 -30.16 -5.12
C SER A 436 39.29 -30.66 -6.37
N ASP A 437 38.01 -31.01 -6.29
CA ASP A 437 37.24 -31.53 -7.41
C ASP A 437 36.97 -30.44 -8.46
N TRP A 438 36.56 -29.23 -8.06
CA TRP A 438 36.47 -28.05 -8.94
C TRP A 438 37.83 -27.63 -9.53
N SER A 439 38.92 -27.78 -8.78
CA SER A 439 40.27 -27.61 -9.33
C SER A 439 40.58 -28.65 -10.42
N ALA A 440 40.13 -29.90 -10.24
CA ALA A 440 40.25 -30.94 -11.25
C ALA A 440 39.34 -30.68 -12.46
N LEU A 441 38.12 -30.17 -12.29
CA LEU A 441 37.27 -29.72 -13.41
C LEU A 441 37.95 -28.62 -14.23
N LEU A 442 38.53 -27.61 -13.58
CA LEU A 442 39.28 -26.54 -14.27
C LEU A 442 40.49 -27.09 -15.05
N ASP A 443 41.16 -28.13 -14.54
CA ASP A 443 42.26 -28.78 -15.24
C ASP A 443 41.78 -29.81 -16.29
N LYS A 444 40.56 -30.37 -16.20
CA LYS A 444 39.89 -31.07 -17.32
C LYS A 444 39.63 -30.09 -18.47
N VAL A 445 39.03 -28.92 -18.21
CA VAL A 445 38.69 -27.90 -19.24
C VAL A 445 39.90 -27.48 -20.08
N LYS A 446 41.10 -27.37 -19.47
CA LYS A 446 42.35 -27.03 -20.17
C LYS A 446 42.89 -28.14 -21.09
N ASN A 447 42.44 -29.38 -20.91
CA ASN A 447 42.91 -30.56 -21.63
C ASN A 447 41.82 -31.22 -22.49
N ALA A 448 40.64 -30.59 -22.60
CA ALA A 448 39.56 -31.03 -23.48
C ALA A 448 39.97 -30.98 -24.96
N ALA A 449 39.32 -31.79 -25.79
CA ALA A 449 39.61 -31.91 -27.23
C ALA A 449 38.57 -31.23 -28.14
N SER A 450 37.42 -30.79 -27.61
CA SER A 450 36.40 -30.02 -28.34
C SER A 450 35.58 -29.09 -27.42
N ALA A 451 34.80 -28.17 -28.00
CA ALA A 451 33.89 -27.32 -27.25
C ALA A 451 32.76 -28.10 -26.55
N ASP A 452 32.32 -29.21 -27.13
CA ASP A 452 31.24 -30.04 -26.55
C ASP A 452 31.71 -30.76 -25.27
N GLU A 453 32.99 -31.13 -25.20
CA GLU A 453 33.60 -31.69 -23.98
C GLU A 453 33.73 -30.61 -22.88
N ILE A 454 34.04 -29.36 -23.25
CA ILE A 454 34.03 -28.23 -22.30
C ILE A 454 32.63 -27.99 -21.74
N LEU A 455 31.58 -27.99 -22.59
CA LEU A 455 30.19 -27.84 -22.15
C LEU A 455 29.76 -28.94 -21.17
N ALA A 456 30.18 -30.19 -21.39
CA ALA A 456 29.91 -31.29 -20.47
C ALA A 456 30.58 -31.09 -19.09
N ILE A 457 31.85 -30.65 -19.07
CA ILE A 457 32.59 -30.38 -17.82
C ILE A 457 32.00 -29.15 -17.09
N VAL A 458 31.48 -28.18 -17.84
CA VAL A 458 30.79 -27.00 -17.29
C VAL A 458 29.51 -27.39 -16.54
N SER A 459 28.67 -28.26 -17.11
CA SER A 459 27.45 -28.75 -16.44
C SER A 459 27.75 -29.62 -15.20
N GLU A 460 28.93 -30.27 -15.14
CA GLU A 460 29.39 -31.02 -13.97
C GLU A 460 29.65 -30.10 -12.74
N PHE A 461 29.94 -28.81 -12.97
CA PHE A 461 30.12 -27.82 -11.89
C PHE A 461 28.78 -27.32 -11.32
N ASP A 462 27.87 -26.84 -12.17
CA ASP A 462 26.61 -26.26 -11.69
C ASP A 462 25.71 -27.31 -11.00
N ARG A 463 25.80 -28.60 -11.34
CA ARG A 463 25.13 -29.71 -10.61
C ARG A 463 25.68 -29.94 -9.18
N SER A 464 26.84 -29.38 -8.82
CA SER A 464 27.44 -29.53 -7.47
C SER A 464 27.06 -28.40 -6.50
N ILE A 465 26.00 -27.66 -6.82
CA ILE A 465 25.39 -26.55 -6.04
C ILE A 465 23.86 -26.79 -5.93
N THR A 466 23.45 -28.06 -5.95
CA THR A 466 22.12 -28.55 -6.30
C THR A 466 21.54 -29.53 -5.27
N GLU A 467 22.26 -29.92 -4.19
CA GLU A 467 21.94 -31.13 -3.41
C GLU A 467 21.77 -31.03 -1.86
N LEU A 468 21.89 -29.86 -1.19
CA LEU A 468 21.76 -29.76 0.30
C LEU A 468 20.54 -29.01 0.93
N ARG A 469 19.70 -28.14 0.31
CA ARG A 469 18.77 -27.13 0.99
C ARG A 469 17.31 -27.53 1.24
N GLU A 470 16.68 -28.19 0.31
CA GLU A 470 15.33 -28.75 0.42
C GLU A 470 15.22 -29.48 1.77
N LYS A 471 14.30 -29.20 2.73
CA LYS A 471 13.84 -30.22 3.74
C LYS A 471 12.64 -29.82 4.61
N ARG A 472 11.91 -30.85 5.05
CA ARG A 472 10.88 -30.91 6.09
C ARG A 472 9.49 -30.34 5.76
N SER A 473 8.49 -31.07 6.26
CA SER A 473 7.14 -30.66 6.77
C SER A 473 5.91 -30.43 5.67
N PRO A 474 3.99 -31.65 5.01
CA PRO A 474 2.89 -31.72 3.85
C PRO A 474 1.71 -30.70 3.83
N LEU A 475 0.86 -30.69 4.87
CA LEU A 475 -0.43 -29.99 4.92
C LEU A 475 -0.37 -28.46 4.69
N VAL A 476 0.79 -27.85 4.95
CA VAL A 476 1.04 -26.41 4.78
C VAL A 476 0.98 -25.98 3.31
N THR A 477 1.24 -26.92 2.38
CA THR A 477 0.98 -26.68 0.95
C THR A 477 -0.49 -26.39 0.71
N LEU A 478 -1.37 -27.27 1.18
CA LEU A 478 -2.81 -27.20 0.90
C LEU A 478 -3.42 -25.90 1.44
N GLU A 479 -2.91 -25.45 2.59
CA GLU A 479 -3.27 -24.17 3.21
C GLU A 479 -2.89 -22.96 2.33
N PHE A 480 -1.71 -23.00 1.69
CA PHE A 480 -1.27 -21.94 0.80
C PHE A 480 -2.08 -21.87 -0.49
N GLU A 481 -2.36 -22.99 -1.18
CA GLU A 481 -3.15 -22.97 -2.42
C GLU A 481 -4.53 -22.37 -2.15
N TYR A 482 -5.19 -22.77 -1.06
CA TYR A 482 -6.48 -22.20 -0.71
C TYR A 482 -6.40 -20.74 -0.26
N THR A 483 -5.26 -20.26 0.24
CA THR A 483 -5.04 -18.82 0.54
C THR A 483 -4.83 -18.01 -0.74
N GLU A 484 -4.05 -18.54 -1.68
CA GLU A 484 -3.81 -17.99 -3.02
C GLU A 484 -5.11 -17.90 -3.84
N LEU A 485 -5.90 -18.99 -3.87
CA LEU A 485 -7.24 -19.02 -4.46
C LEU A 485 -8.20 -18.05 -3.77
N LYS A 486 -8.11 -17.88 -2.44
CA LYS A 486 -8.95 -16.92 -1.70
C LYS A 486 -8.72 -15.51 -2.19
N GLN A 487 -7.47 -15.03 -2.19
CA GLN A 487 -7.13 -13.69 -2.68
C GLN A 487 -7.63 -13.48 -4.12
N LYS A 488 -7.46 -14.48 -4.99
CA LYS A 488 -7.92 -14.43 -6.37
C LYS A 488 -9.45 -14.31 -6.48
N ALA A 489 -10.19 -15.09 -5.70
CA ALA A 489 -11.65 -15.03 -5.68
C ALA A 489 -12.20 -13.76 -5.01
N GLU A 490 -11.50 -13.20 -4.01
CA GLU A 490 -11.82 -11.87 -3.43
C GLU A 490 -11.63 -10.77 -4.48
N LEU A 491 -10.50 -10.75 -5.20
CA LEU A 491 -10.21 -9.80 -6.29
C LEU A 491 -11.16 -9.94 -7.49
N GLN A 492 -11.69 -11.14 -7.74
CA GLN A 492 -12.68 -11.40 -8.80
C GLN A 492 -14.14 -11.21 -8.31
N ALA A 493 -14.37 -11.04 -7.01
CA ALA A 493 -15.67 -11.05 -6.35
C ALA A 493 -16.52 -12.33 -6.60
N ASP A 494 -15.86 -13.49 -6.73
CA ASP A 494 -16.51 -14.79 -6.92
C ASP A 494 -16.94 -15.38 -5.56
N TYR A 495 -18.14 -14.99 -5.11
CA TYR A 495 -18.69 -15.43 -3.83
C TYR A 495 -18.97 -16.94 -3.75
N ASP A 496 -19.22 -17.63 -4.87
CA ASP A 496 -19.53 -19.07 -4.88
C ASP A 496 -18.24 -19.90 -4.70
N ASN A 497 -17.15 -19.51 -5.36
CA ASN A 497 -15.83 -20.07 -5.11
C ASN A 497 -15.30 -19.68 -3.72
N LEU A 498 -15.51 -18.45 -3.25
CA LEU A 498 -15.11 -18.04 -1.90
C LEU A 498 -15.71 -18.92 -0.81
N ILE A 499 -17.01 -19.26 -0.89
CA ILE A 499 -17.64 -20.17 0.08
C ILE A 499 -16.95 -21.55 0.08
N SER A 500 -16.55 -22.05 -1.09
CA SER A 500 -15.87 -23.35 -1.24
C SER A 500 -14.46 -23.32 -0.64
N ILE A 501 -13.70 -22.26 -0.93
CA ILE A 501 -12.35 -21.99 -0.40
C ILE A 501 -12.37 -21.86 1.12
N ASP A 502 -13.29 -21.05 1.65
CA ASP A 502 -13.40 -20.76 3.08
C ASP A 502 -13.83 -22.01 3.88
N ASN A 503 -14.45 -23.00 3.23
CA ASN A 503 -14.75 -24.31 3.83
C ASN A 503 -13.53 -25.25 3.81
N ALA A 504 -12.73 -25.24 2.74
CA ALA A 504 -11.47 -25.98 2.68
C ALA A 504 -10.44 -25.47 3.70
N LEU A 505 -10.26 -24.14 3.84
CA LEU A 505 -9.39 -23.55 4.86
C LEU A 505 -9.79 -23.96 6.29
N LYS A 506 -11.09 -24.07 6.58
CA LYS A 506 -11.61 -24.56 7.87
C LYS A 506 -11.30 -26.03 8.10
N ILE A 507 -11.36 -26.86 7.05
CA ILE A 507 -10.96 -28.28 7.09
C ILE A 507 -9.45 -28.40 7.37
N ILE A 508 -8.61 -27.67 6.64
CA ILE A 508 -7.15 -27.71 6.78
C ILE A 508 -6.72 -27.24 8.18
N ASN A 509 -7.31 -26.16 8.69
CA ASN A 509 -7.08 -25.71 10.06
C ASN A 509 -7.54 -26.75 11.11
N THR A 510 -8.63 -27.46 10.86
CA THR A 510 -9.08 -28.57 11.74
C THR A 510 -8.09 -29.74 11.72
N ALA A 511 -7.44 -30.02 10.59
CA ALA A 511 -6.38 -31.04 10.48
C ALA A 511 -5.12 -30.64 11.26
N LYS A 512 -4.60 -29.42 11.06
CA LYS A 512 -3.44 -28.89 11.82
C LYS A 512 -3.68 -28.91 13.33
N GLN A 513 -4.89 -28.55 13.78
CA GLN A 513 -5.29 -28.65 15.20
C GLN A 513 -5.41 -30.09 15.71
N MET A 514 -5.57 -31.09 14.83
CA MET A 514 -5.60 -32.50 15.18
C MET A 514 -4.20 -33.15 15.24
N GLU A 515 -3.24 -32.71 14.42
CA GLU A 515 -1.82 -33.09 14.55
C GLU A 515 -1.24 -32.66 15.90
N ALA A 516 -1.60 -31.46 16.37
CA ALA A 516 -1.19 -30.92 17.67
C ALA A 516 -1.81 -31.67 18.89
N GLY A 517 -2.53 -32.77 18.69
CA GLY A 517 -3.28 -33.47 19.72
C GLY A 517 -3.21 -35.01 19.65
N LYS A 518 -4.10 -35.67 20.39
CA LYS A 518 -4.29 -37.13 20.34
C LYS A 518 -5.73 -37.48 19.96
N PRO A 519 -6.13 -37.30 18.69
CA PRO A 519 -7.48 -37.63 18.22
C PRO A 519 -7.73 -39.15 18.22
N SER A 520 -9.00 -39.53 18.34
CA SER A 520 -9.46 -40.91 18.09
C SER A 520 -9.38 -41.26 16.61
N THR A 521 -9.09 -42.53 16.27
CA THR A 521 -9.04 -43.03 14.87
C THR A 521 -10.22 -42.58 14.01
N THR A 522 -11.45 -42.71 14.51
CA THR A 522 -12.68 -42.31 13.79
C THR A 522 -12.82 -40.80 13.52
N ARG A 523 -11.92 -39.97 14.07
CA ARG A 523 -11.75 -38.56 13.66
C ARG A 523 -10.66 -38.41 12.61
N ILE A 524 -9.56 -39.17 12.71
CA ILE A 524 -8.49 -39.22 11.70
C ILE A 524 -9.10 -39.66 10.36
N ASP A 525 -9.78 -40.82 10.32
CA ASP A 525 -10.46 -41.33 9.11
C ASP A 525 -11.41 -40.29 8.47
N ARG A 526 -12.02 -39.44 9.31
CA ARG A 526 -12.96 -38.40 8.88
C ARG A 526 -12.28 -37.12 8.41
N ILE A 527 -11.13 -36.73 8.98
CA ILE A 527 -10.39 -35.56 8.49
C ILE A 527 -9.65 -35.88 7.20
N GLU A 528 -9.12 -37.11 7.04
CA GLU A 528 -8.55 -37.58 5.78
C GLU A 528 -9.57 -37.53 4.62
N LEU A 529 -10.81 -37.96 4.86
CA LEU A 529 -11.90 -37.83 3.88
C LEU A 529 -12.22 -36.36 3.50
N LEU A 530 -12.03 -35.42 4.43
CA LEU A 530 -12.27 -34.00 4.19
C LEU A 530 -11.06 -33.30 3.53
N LEU A 531 -9.83 -33.72 3.85
CA LEU A 531 -8.60 -33.30 3.17
C LEU A 531 -8.56 -33.83 1.73
N THR A 532 -9.01 -35.07 1.52
CA THR A 532 -9.21 -35.65 0.17
C THR A 532 -10.23 -34.82 -0.62
N TRP A 533 -11.33 -34.39 -0.01
CA TRP A 533 -12.28 -33.47 -0.66
C TRP A 533 -11.62 -32.11 -0.98
N ALA A 534 -10.83 -31.53 -0.06
CA ALA A 534 -10.14 -30.26 -0.30
C ALA A 534 -9.13 -30.37 -1.45
N SER A 535 -8.29 -31.39 -1.48
CA SER A 535 -7.39 -31.70 -2.62
C SER A 535 -8.18 -31.88 -3.93
N GLN A 536 -9.37 -32.50 -3.90
CA GLN A 536 -10.18 -32.70 -5.09
C GLN A 536 -10.98 -31.48 -5.56
N GLN A 537 -11.19 -30.44 -4.75
CA GLN A 537 -11.81 -29.18 -5.22
C GLN A 537 -10.80 -28.13 -5.65
N GLU A 538 -9.55 -28.19 -5.15
CA GLU A 538 -8.54 -27.16 -5.42
C GLU A 538 -8.33 -26.93 -6.93
N PRO A 539 -8.15 -27.96 -7.79
CA PRO A 539 -7.95 -27.73 -9.21
C PRO A 539 -9.20 -27.18 -9.92
N LYS A 540 -10.41 -27.50 -9.43
CA LYS A 540 -11.66 -27.00 -10.02
C LYS A 540 -11.84 -25.52 -9.73
N ILE A 541 -11.59 -25.12 -8.48
CA ILE A 541 -11.63 -23.73 -8.06
C ILE A 541 -10.52 -22.95 -8.77
N ARG A 542 -9.33 -23.55 -8.93
CA ARG A 542 -8.22 -22.99 -9.73
C ARG A 542 -8.64 -22.79 -11.19
N ASP A 543 -9.26 -23.78 -11.83
CA ASP A 543 -9.75 -23.70 -13.21
C ASP A 543 -10.90 -22.72 -13.39
N ASP A 544 -11.89 -22.69 -12.50
CA ASP A 544 -13.01 -21.73 -12.53
C ASP A 544 -12.46 -20.30 -12.40
N LEU A 545 -11.58 -20.02 -11.42
CA LEU A 545 -10.93 -18.72 -11.24
C LEU A 545 -9.93 -18.37 -12.37
N ASN A 546 -9.40 -19.36 -13.09
CA ASN A 546 -8.61 -19.17 -14.31
C ASN A 546 -9.49 -18.91 -15.55
N SER A 547 -10.74 -19.39 -15.57
CA SER A 547 -11.65 -19.26 -16.72
C SER A 547 -12.10 -17.82 -16.96
N TYR A 548 -12.03 -16.94 -15.94
CA TYR A 548 -12.33 -15.50 -16.00
C TYR A 548 -11.35 -14.68 -16.86
N THR A 549 -11.26 -15.02 -18.14
CA THR A 549 -10.54 -14.22 -19.14
C THR A 549 -11.49 -13.24 -19.83
N LYS A 550 -11.13 -11.96 -19.76
CA LYS A 550 -11.69 -10.79 -20.45
C LYS A 550 -13.13 -10.31 -20.16
N ASP A 551 -14.13 -11.13 -19.79
CA ASP A 551 -15.53 -10.62 -19.85
C ASP A 551 -16.17 -10.11 -18.54
N VAL A 552 -16.07 -10.80 -17.40
CA VAL A 552 -16.79 -10.37 -16.17
C VAL A 552 -16.25 -9.07 -15.59
N SER A 553 -14.92 -8.87 -15.58
CA SER A 553 -14.31 -7.59 -15.20
C SER A 553 -14.72 -6.47 -16.15
N LYS A 554 -14.74 -6.70 -17.47
CA LYS A 554 -15.29 -5.75 -18.45
C LYS A 554 -16.76 -5.41 -18.19
N VAL A 555 -17.59 -6.36 -17.75
CA VAL A 555 -18.99 -6.08 -17.39
C VAL A 555 -19.10 -5.24 -16.10
N ARG A 556 -18.30 -5.50 -15.05
CA ARG A 556 -18.26 -4.61 -13.87
C ARG A 556 -17.75 -3.21 -14.24
N SER A 557 -16.64 -3.10 -14.98
CA SER A 557 -16.09 -1.83 -15.46
C SER A 557 -17.08 -1.05 -16.33
N SER A 558 -17.74 -1.71 -17.30
CA SER A 558 -18.78 -1.08 -18.14
C SER A 558 -19.95 -0.61 -17.31
N SER A 559 -20.45 -1.41 -16.36
CA SER A 559 -21.55 -1.03 -15.45
C SER A 559 -21.20 0.19 -14.59
N ILE A 560 -19.98 0.25 -14.05
CA ILE A 560 -19.49 1.40 -13.27
C ILE A 560 -19.33 2.64 -14.17
N LEU A 561 -18.74 2.50 -15.37
CA LEU A 561 -18.57 3.60 -16.31
C LEU A 561 -19.90 4.09 -16.91
N GLU A 562 -20.86 3.21 -17.19
CA GLU A 562 -22.21 3.56 -17.63
C GLU A 562 -22.99 4.29 -16.52
N ARG A 563 -22.85 3.87 -15.26
CA ARG A 563 -23.42 4.59 -14.10
C ARG A 563 -22.72 5.94 -13.89
N ALA A 564 -21.40 6.03 -14.03
CA ALA A 564 -20.66 7.30 -13.97
C ALA A 564 -21.08 8.25 -15.10
N GLN A 565 -21.21 7.73 -16.33
CA GLN A 565 -21.69 8.48 -17.49
C GLN A 565 -23.16 8.91 -17.35
N SER A 566 -24.00 8.06 -16.74
CA SER A 566 -25.39 8.38 -16.40
C SER A 566 -25.47 9.54 -15.41
N LEU A 567 -24.61 9.54 -14.37
CA LEU A 567 -24.53 10.64 -13.43
C LEU A 567 -23.99 11.93 -14.09
N GLU A 568 -22.93 11.84 -14.91
CA GLU A 568 -22.39 12.97 -15.67
C GLU A 568 -23.44 13.53 -16.66
N ASN A 569 -24.26 12.68 -17.26
CA ASN A 569 -25.38 13.10 -18.12
C ASN A 569 -26.49 13.80 -17.30
N LEU A 570 -26.77 13.36 -16.07
CA LEU A 570 -27.71 14.03 -15.15
C LEU A 570 -27.19 15.40 -14.69
N VAL A 571 -25.89 15.50 -14.41
CA VAL A 571 -25.16 16.74 -14.10
C VAL A 571 -25.25 17.74 -15.27
N ASN A 572 -24.89 17.29 -16.48
CA ASN A 572 -24.97 18.12 -17.68
C ASN A 572 -26.42 18.55 -18.00
N LEU A 573 -27.40 17.65 -17.83
CA LEU A 573 -28.82 17.98 -18.01
C LEU A 573 -29.28 19.03 -16.99
N SER A 574 -28.89 18.92 -15.72
CA SER A 574 -29.30 19.88 -14.69
C SER A 574 -28.69 21.26 -14.92
N LEU A 575 -27.43 21.35 -15.35
CA LEU A 575 -26.75 22.60 -15.69
C LEU A 575 -27.53 23.43 -16.72
N THR A 576 -28.17 22.79 -17.71
CA THR A 576 -29.00 23.52 -18.70
C THR A 576 -30.15 24.32 -18.07
N LYS A 577 -30.65 23.89 -16.90
CA LYS A 577 -31.74 24.53 -16.15
C LYS A 577 -31.24 25.37 -14.98
N ASN A 578 -30.17 24.92 -14.32
CA ASN A 578 -29.79 25.35 -12.97
C ASN A 578 -28.48 26.16 -12.90
N ARG A 579 -27.72 26.31 -14.00
CA ARG A 579 -26.44 27.06 -14.06
C ARG A 579 -26.44 28.50 -13.52
N PHE A 580 -27.62 29.09 -13.30
CA PHE A 580 -27.77 30.44 -12.77
C PHE A 580 -27.99 30.48 -11.24
N LEU A 581 -28.03 29.32 -10.57
CA LEU A 581 -28.09 29.23 -9.11
C LEU A 581 -26.69 29.42 -8.49
N PRO A 582 -26.53 30.13 -7.36
CA PRO A 582 -25.25 30.34 -6.70
C PRO A 582 -24.52 29.01 -6.40
N ASN A 583 -23.21 28.97 -6.64
CA ASN A 583 -22.32 27.81 -6.40
C ASN A 583 -22.72 26.48 -7.08
N TYR A 584 -23.83 26.40 -7.82
CA TYR A 584 -24.30 25.19 -8.49
C TYR A 584 -23.26 24.61 -9.45
N VAL A 585 -22.56 25.50 -10.18
CA VAL A 585 -21.48 25.14 -11.10
C VAL A 585 -20.32 24.47 -10.34
N LYS A 586 -19.83 25.06 -9.25
CA LYS A 586 -18.78 24.44 -8.40
C LYS A 586 -19.18 23.05 -7.89
N PHE A 587 -20.45 22.87 -7.50
CA PHE A 587 -20.98 21.58 -7.07
C PHE A 587 -20.94 20.54 -8.19
N THR A 588 -21.37 20.91 -9.40
CA THR A 588 -21.29 20.03 -10.57
C THR A 588 -19.86 19.76 -11.01
N ASP A 589 -18.98 20.76 -10.96
CA ASP A 589 -17.56 20.61 -11.29
C ASP A 589 -16.88 19.60 -10.35
N SER A 590 -17.16 19.67 -9.04
CA SER A 590 -16.64 18.72 -8.05
C SER A 590 -17.20 17.30 -8.22
N ILE A 591 -18.46 17.14 -8.66
CA ILE A 591 -18.98 15.83 -9.05
C ILE A 591 -18.28 15.33 -10.32
N THR A 592 -18.02 16.17 -11.31
CA THR A 592 -17.27 15.80 -12.54
C THR A 592 -15.82 15.41 -12.22
N GLU A 593 -15.14 16.11 -11.31
CA GLU A 593 -13.80 15.77 -10.81
C GLU A 593 -13.78 14.39 -10.13
N LYS A 594 -14.72 14.13 -9.20
CA LYS A 594 -14.89 12.82 -8.55
C LYS A 594 -15.29 11.72 -9.54
N ILE A 595 -16.02 12.04 -10.62
CA ILE A 595 -16.30 11.11 -11.74
C ILE A 595 -15.02 10.81 -12.54
N GLY A 596 -14.09 11.77 -12.65
CA GLY A 596 -12.72 11.53 -13.12
C GLY A 596 -12.01 10.48 -12.27
N GLN A 597 -12.01 10.66 -10.95
CA GLN A 597 -11.42 9.69 -9.99
C GLN A 597 -12.06 8.30 -10.07
N VAL A 598 -13.37 8.21 -10.32
CA VAL A 598 -14.06 6.92 -10.59
C VAL A 598 -13.58 6.28 -11.90
N ARG A 599 -13.27 7.07 -12.94
CA ARG A 599 -12.70 6.56 -14.20
C ARG A 599 -11.25 6.09 -14.01
N GLU A 600 -10.43 6.84 -13.26
CA GLU A 600 -9.06 6.47 -12.88
C GLU A 600 -9.04 5.14 -12.10
N LEU A 601 -9.84 5.00 -11.04
CA LEU A 601 -9.92 3.76 -10.25
C LEU A 601 -10.42 2.55 -11.07
N VAL A 602 -11.22 2.76 -12.12
CA VAL A 602 -11.60 1.69 -13.06
C VAL A 602 -10.43 1.27 -13.97
N ILE A 603 -9.55 2.20 -14.33
CA ILE A 603 -8.30 1.93 -15.08
C ILE A 603 -7.30 1.17 -14.19
N ASP A 604 -7.16 1.59 -12.93
CA ASP A 604 -6.35 0.94 -11.89
C ASP A 604 -6.94 -0.42 -11.42
N LYS A 605 -8.14 -0.76 -11.90
CA LYS A 605 -8.91 -1.97 -11.59
C LYS A 605 -9.41 -2.09 -10.14
N ASP A 606 -9.35 -1.02 -9.33
CA ASP A 606 -10.05 -0.96 -8.04
C ASP A 606 -11.54 -0.62 -8.25
N LEU A 607 -12.25 -1.61 -8.79
CA LEU A 607 -13.68 -1.51 -9.11
C LEU A 607 -14.54 -1.31 -7.85
N ASP A 608 -14.05 -1.72 -6.68
CA ASP A 608 -14.77 -1.60 -5.41
C ASP A 608 -14.57 -0.23 -4.76
N ALA A 609 -13.40 0.41 -4.91
CA ALA A 609 -13.25 1.84 -4.58
C ALA A 609 -14.04 2.71 -5.56
N ALA A 610 -13.97 2.42 -6.87
CA ALA A 610 -14.72 3.13 -7.90
C ALA A 610 -16.24 3.08 -7.65
N ASP A 611 -16.81 1.90 -7.36
CA ASP A 611 -18.24 1.76 -7.07
C ASP A 611 -18.64 2.39 -5.71
N ARG A 612 -17.76 2.37 -4.71
CA ARG A 612 -17.99 3.07 -3.43
C ARG A 612 -18.07 4.58 -3.62
N ILE A 613 -17.13 5.20 -4.34
CA ILE A 613 -17.16 6.65 -4.65
C ILE A 613 -18.39 6.97 -5.51
N LEU A 614 -18.66 6.18 -6.55
CA LEU A 614 -19.81 6.38 -7.43
C LEU A 614 -21.15 6.25 -6.71
N THR A 615 -21.27 5.31 -5.76
CA THR A 615 -22.47 5.17 -4.93
C THR A 615 -22.64 6.36 -3.98
N GLY A 616 -21.55 6.81 -3.34
CA GLY A 616 -21.54 8.04 -2.54
C GLY A 616 -21.93 9.29 -3.34
N LEU A 617 -21.47 9.39 -4.59
CA LEU A 617 -21.82 10.45 -5.53
C LEU A 617 -23.31 10.45 -5.90
N TYR A 618 -23.91 9.28 -6.14
CA TYR A 618 -25.36 9.16 -6.37
C TYR A 618 -26.17 9.57 -5.12
N ASP A 619 -25.65 9.30 -3.93
CA ASP A 619 -26.30 9.61 -2.66
C ASP A 619 -26.18 11.11 -2.30
N GLU A 620 -25.03 11.74 -2.58
CA GLU A 620 -24.84 13.20 -2.54
C GLU A 620 -25.75 13.89 -3.56
N TRP A 621 -25.72 13.44 -4.82
CA TRP A 621 -26.58 13.95 -5.88
C TRP A 621 -28.07 13.87 -5.51
N GLY A 622 -28.55 12.73 -5.01
CA GLY A 622 -29.95 12.55 -4.61
C GLY A 622 -30.39 13.51 -3.50
N LYS A 623 -29.57 13.68 -2.46
CA LYS A 623 -29.86 14.57 -1.32
C LYS A 623 -29.89 16.04 -1.76
N VAL A 624 -28.87 16.50 -2.50
CA VAL A 624 -28.79 17.91 -2.92
C VAL A 624 -29.83 18.21 -4.02
N SER A 625 -30.08 17.29 -4.96
CA SER A 625 -31.15 17.39 -5.97
C SER A 625 -32.56 17.55 -5.36
N LYS A 626 -32.85 16.82 -4.27
CA LYS A 626 -34.08 17.01 -3.51
C LYS A 626 -34.13 18.40 -2.86
N ALA A 627 -33.07 18.85 -2.20
CA ALA A 627 -33.02 20.17 -1.58
C ALA A 627 -33.25 21.32 -2.58
N TYR A 628 -32.71 21.22 -3.80
CA TYR A 628 -33.00 22.17 -4.89
C TYR A 628 -34.47 22.16 -5.35
N THR A 629 -35.13 21.00 -5.30
CA THR A 629 -36.55 20.86 -5.66
C THR A 629 -37.44 21.53 -4.61
N ASP A 630 -37.09 21.36 -3.33
CA ASP A 630 -37.85 21.88 -2.19
C ASP A 630 -37.66 23.40 -1.99
N ASN A 631 -36.51 24.00 -2.39
CA ASN A 631 -36.35 25.47 -2.44
C ASN A 631 -35.46 25.95 -3.63
N PRO A 632 -36.05 26.25 -4.81
CA PRO A 632 -35.31 26.67 -6.01
C PRO A 632 -34.74 28.10 -6.01
N ARG A 633 -34.86 28.88 -4.91
CA ARG A 633 -34.50 30.32 -4.87
C ARG A 633 -33.81 30.77 -3.58
N GLY A 634 -32.97 29.90 -2.99
CA GLY A 634 -32.06 30.33 -1.92
C GLY A 634 -31.16 31.48 -2.37
N SER A 635 -31.08 32.56 -1.58
CA SER A 635 -30.33 33.78 -1.94
C SER A 635 -28.83 33.67 -1.66
N ASP A 636 -28.45 33.05 -0.54
CA ASP A 636 -27.09 33.11 0.02
C ASP A 636 -26.52 31.72 0.34
N VAL A 637 -26.90 30.72 -0.47
CA VAL A 637 -26.74 29.30 -0.16
C VAL A 637 -25.59 28.66 -0.97
N GLY A 638 -24.75 27.87 -0.30
CA GLY A 638 -23.80 26.95 -0.94
C GLY A 638 -24.32 25.51 -0.86
N TYR A 639 -23.86 24.65 -1.78
CA TYR A 639 -24.53 23.38 -2.06
C TYR A 639 -23.54 22.20 -2.13
N SER A 640 -23.17 21.68 -0.98
CA SER A 640 -22.58 20.35 -0.79
C SER A 640 -23.23 19.70 0.42
N LEU A 641 -23.02 18.40 0.64
CA LEU A 641 -23.55 17.73 1.84
C LEU A 641 -23.02 18.39 3.14
N THR A 642 -21.76 18.85 3.11
CA THR A 642 -21.11 19.64 4.18
C THR A 642 -21.75 21.02 4.37
N GLU A 643 -22.06 21.75 3.29
CA GLU A 643 -22.67 23.08 3.43
C GLU A 643 -24.13 23.00 3.90
N LEU A 644 -24.88 21.95 3.51
CA LEU A 644 -26.21 21.68 4.06
C LEU A 644 -26.16 21.48 5.59
N LYS A 645 -25.12 20.79 6.11
CA LYS A 645 -24.86 20.75 7.56
C LYS A 645 -24.55 22.16 8.10
N ARG A 646 -23.65 22.94 7.48
CA ARG A 646 -23.34 24.33 7.93
C ARG A 646 -24.60 25.21 8.04
N ILE A 647 -25.53 25.09 7.11
CA ILE A 647 -26.78 25.89 7.08
C ILE A 647 -27.71 25.56 8.25
N ASP A 648 -27.82 24.29 8.65
CA ASP A 648 -28.64 23.90 9.81
C ASP A 648 -28.07 24.48 11.12
N PHE A 649 -26.75 24.39 11.31
CA PHE A 649 -26.09 24.99 12.47
C PHE A 649 -26.10 26.52 12.44
N ARG A 650 -26.00 27.17 11.28
CA ARG A 650 -26.16 28.64 11.17
C ARG A 650 -27.54 29.08 11.61
N LYS A 651 -28.62 28.42 11.18
CA LYS A 651 -29.98 28.74 11.66
C LYS A 651 -30.12 28.62 13.19
N LYS A 652 -29.44 27.64 13.80
CA LYS A 652 -29.41 27.47 15.26
C LYS A 652 -28.62 28.61 15.95
N LEU A 653 -27.52 29.07 15.34
CA LEU A 653 -26.78 30.25 15.76
C LEU A 653 -27.62 31.53 15.67
N ASP A 654 -28.24 31.77 14.51
CA ASP A 654 -29.10 32.93 14.22
C ASP A 654 -30.28 33.00 15.21
N ALA A 655 -30.91 31.85 15.50
CA ALA A 655 -31.99 31.76 16.47
C ALA A 655 -31.55 32.06 17.93
N PHE A 656 -30.32 31.67 18.32
CA PHE A 656 -29.76 32.09 19.61
C PHE A 656 -29.47 33.60 19.65
N GLU A 657 -28.92 34.18 18.58
CA GLU A 657 -28.68 35.62 18.48
C GLU A 657 -30.02 36.41 18.52
N ASN A 658 -31.07 35.93 17.83
CA ASN A 658 -32.44 36.46 17.89
C ASN A 658 -33.03 36.40 19.30
N THR A 659 -32.98 35.22 19.95
CA THR A 659 -33.49 35.02 21.32
C THR A 659 -32.84 36.01 22.30
N VAL A 660 -31.51 36.18 22.21
CA VAL A 660 -30.78 37.15 23.05
C VAL A 660 -31.11 38.58 22.68
N ALA A 661 -31.31 38.92 21.41
CA ALA A 661 -31.69 40.27 20.99
C ALA A 661 -33.09 40.68 21.52
N THR A 662 -34.05 39.77 21.47
CA THR A 662 -35.45 40.01 21.88
C THR A 662 -35.61 40.03 23.40
N PHE A 663 -34.99 39.09 24.14
CA PHE A 663 -35.23 38.91 25.58
C PHE A 663 -34.10 39.45 26.48
N ARG A 664 -33.23 40.32 25.94
CA ARG A 664 -32.09 40.92 26.68
C ARG A 664 -32.56 41.68 27.92
N ASN A 665 -32.00 41.34 29.09
CA ASN A 665 -32.30 42.00 30.35
C ASN A 665 -31.04 42.47 31.11
N THR A 666 -31.21 43.33 32.12
CA THR A 666 -30.11 43.97 32.87
C THR A 666 -29.27 43.01 33.74
N GLY A 667 -29.76 41.80 34.01
CA GLY A 667 -28.98 40.72 34.61
C GLY A 667 -27.99 40.09 33.62
N PHE A 668 -28.43 39.90 32.37
CA PHE A 668 -27.63 39.28 31.30
C PHE A 668 -26.39 40.10 30.90
N GLU A 669 -26.40 41.42 31.09
CA GLU A 669 -25.25 42.29 30.78
C GLU A 669 -23.93 41.85 31.45
N LYS A 670 -24.00 41.18 32.61
CA LYS A 670 -22.83 40.61 33.31
C LYS A 670 -22.23 39.40 32.60
N HIS A 671 -23.03 38.72 31.79
CA HIS A 671 -22.74 37.45 31.11
C HIS A 671 -22.58 37.61 29.58
N ALA A 672 -22.87 38.79 29.02
CA ALA A 672 -22.80 39.07 27.59
C ALA A 672 -21.41 38.83 26.97
N ALA A 673 -20.33 38.99 27.76
CA ALA A 673 -18.96 38.68 27.32
C ALA A 673 -18.70 37.16 27.25
N GLU A 674 -19.22 36.39 28.21
CA GLU A 674 -19.11 34.92 28.26
C GLU A 674 -19.92 34.30 27.11
N TYR A 675 -21.16 34.76 26.92
CA TYR A 675 -22.01 34.36 25.81
C TYR A 675 -21.36 34.60 24.45
N LYS A 676 -20.72 35.76 24.26
CA LYS A 676 -20.04 36.08 22.99
C LYS A 676 -18.94 35.05 22.66
N ILE A 677 -18.16 34.60 23.64
CA ILE A 677 -17.12 33.59 23.42
C ILE A 677 -17.74 32.29 22.91
N LEU A 678 -18.83 31.82 23.53
CA LEU A 678 -19.52 30.60 23.09
C LEU A 678 -20.08 30.70 21.66
N ILE A 679 -20.60 31.87 21.28
CA ILE A 679 -21.10 32.16 19.92
C ILE A 679 -19.94 32.21 18.90
N ASP A 680 -18.85 32.91 19.21
CA ASP A 680 -17.67 32.98 18.34
C ASP A 680 -17.02 31.58 18.18
N ASP A 681 -16.96 30.76 19.25
CA ASP A 681 -16.51 29.36 19.20
C ASP A 681 -17.38 28.50 18.26
N LEU A 682 -18.70 28.51 18.45
CA LEU A 682 -19.62 27.73 17.60
C LEU A 682 -19.52 28.17 16.12
N LYS A 683 -19.43 29.47 15.87
CA LYS A 683 -19.25 30.06 14.53
C LYS A 683 -17.96 29.57 13.86
N ASN A 684 -16.86 29.45 14.62
CA ASN A 684 -15.60 28.88 14.15
C ASN A 684 -15.72 27.39 13.83
N MET A 685 -16.37 26.60 14.70
CA MET A 685 -16.62 25.16 14.48
C MET A 685 -17.43 24.91 13.20
N ILE A 686 -18.52 25.66 13.01
CA ILE A 686 -19.38 25.59 11.80
C ILE A 686 -18.57 25.91 10.54
N ASN A 687 -17.82 27.01 10.54
CA ASN A 687 -17.03 27.40 9.37
C ASN A 687 -15.97 26.34 9.02
N ARG A 688 -15.37 25.68 10.02
CA ARG A 688 -14.41 24.58 9.78
C ARG A 688 -15.04 23.20 9.58
N ALA A 689 -16.38 23.12 9.48
CA ALA A 689 -17.14 21.88 9.34
C ALA A 689 -16.91 20.85 10.48
N ASN A 690 -16.44 21.31 11.65
CA ASN A 690 -16.35 20.50 12.85
C ASN A 690 -17.74 20.40 13.51
N PHE A 691 -18.63 19.64 12.88
CA PHE A 691 -19.99 19.46 13.38
C PHE A 691 -20.06 18.62 14.65
N VAL A 692 -19.14 17.65 14.81
CA VAL A 692 -19.11 16.74 15.96
C VAL A 692 -18.88 17.50 17.27
N ASP A 693 -18.02 18.53 17.28
CA ASP A 693 -17.84 19.40 18.45
C ASP A 693 -18.89 20.55 18.50
N ALA A 694 -19.51 20.89 17.36
CA ALA A 694 -20.60 21.87 17.32
C ALA A 694 -21.90 21.38 17.97
N GLU A 695 -22.24 20.09 17.87
CA GLU A 695 -23.43 19.50 18.52
C GLU A 695 -23.48 19.72 20.04
N PRO A 696 -22.46 19.35 20.84
CA PRO A 696 -22.46 19.65 22.26
C PRO A 696 -22.34 21.15 22.55
N LYS A 697 -21.64 21.93 21.72
CA LYS A 697 -21.55 23.40 21.88
C LYS A 697 -22.91 24.10 21.70
N VAL A 698 -23.78 23.61 20.81
CA VAL A 698 -25.18 24.08 20.66
C VAL A 698 -25.97 23.82 21.95
N LEU A 699 -25.81 22.65 22.58
CA LEU A 699 -26.46 22.33 23.86
C LEU A 699 -25.91 23.19 25.01
N GLU A 700 -24.60 23.40 25.06
CA GLU A 700 -23.93 24.27 26.04
C GLU A 700 -24.46 25.72 25.97
N ILE A 701 -24.65 26.27 24.76
CA ILE A 701 -25.24 27.61 24.57
C ILE A 701 -26.71 27.63 25.01
N ALA A 702 -27.49 26.60 24.67
CA ALA A 702 -28.89 26.49 25.08
C ALA A 702 -29.03 26.48 26.62
N ASP A 703 -28.19 25.70 27.32
CA ASP A 703 -28.19 25.62 28.78
C ASP A 703 -27.58 26.86 29.45
N PHE A 704 -26.64 27.55 28.80
CA PHE A 704 -26.15 28.85 29.26
C PHE A 704 -27.27 29.90 29.20
N LEU A 705 -27.96 30.01 28.06
CA LEU A 705 -29.06 30.95 27.89
C LEU A 705 -30.23 30.64 28.84
N SER A 706 -30.57 29.36 29.03
CA SER A 706 -31.66 28.95 29.92
C SER A 706 -31.45 29.36 31.38
N GLN A 707 -30.20 29.54 31.80
CA GLN A 707 -29.84 29.99 33.15
C GLN A 707 -29.56 31.50 33.26
N LYS A 708 -29.04 32.16 32.21
CA LYS A 708 -28.51 33.54 32.31
C LYS A 708 -29.38 34.62 31.68
N LEU A 709 -30.24 34.27 30.71
CA LEU A 709 -31.15 35.22 30.04
C LEU A 709 -32.50 35.36 30.76
N VAL A 710 -32.69 34.60 31.85
CA VAL A 710 -33.81 34.66 32.80
C VAL A 710 -34.01 36.08 33.36
N LEU A 711 -35.25 36.56 33.42
CA LEU A 711 -35.65 37.78 34.13
C LEU A 711 -36.33 37.39 35.45
N SER A 712 -35.73 37.78 36.59
CA SER A 712 -36.30 37.49 37.91
C SER A 712 -36.87 38.75 38.56
N ASP A 713 -38.15 38.70 38.95
CA ASP A 713 -38.81 39.71 39.77
C ASP A 713 -39.05 39.13 41.19
N PRO A 714 -38.62 39.79 42.29
CA PRO A 714 -38.80 39.26 43.65
C PRO A 714 -40.25 38.96 44.04
N SER A 715 -41.23 39.60 43.41
CA SER A 715 -42.65 39.39 43.69
C SER A 715 -43.29 38.24 42.89
N ILE A 716 -42.53 37.53 42.03
CA ILE A 716 -42.99 36.35 41.26
C ILE A 716 -41.94 35.23 41.34
N LEU A 717 -42.30 34.09 41.94
CA LEU A 717 -41.46 32.89 41.96
C LEU A 717 -42.23 31.73 41.32
N PHE A 718 -41.70 31.17 40.24
CA PHE A 718 -42.36 30.10 39.49
C PHE A 718 -41.36 29.10 38.90
N GLU A 719 -41.87 27.92 38.58
CA GLU A 719 -41.18 26.85 37.87
C GLU A 719 -42.13 26.31 36.79
N ILE A 720 -41.65 26.29 35.54
CA ILE A 720 -42.36 25.73 34.38
C ILE A 720 -41.51 24.66 33.68
N SER A 721 -42.19 23.62 33.19
CA SER A 721 -41.62 22.49 32.45
C SER A 721 -42.57 22.04 31.33
N PHE A 722 -42.06 21.21 30.43
CA PHE A 722 -42.83 20.57 29.36
C PHE A 722 -42.66 19.04 29.46
N ASP A 723 -43.77 18.31 29.47
CA ASP A 723 -43.79 16.84 29.39
C ASP A 723 -43.94 16.42 27.92
N PRO A 724 -42.88 15.85 27.28
CA PRO A 724 -42.94 15.45 25.88
C PRO A 724 -43.70 14.13 25.63
N GLN A 725 -44.03 13.35 26.67
CA GLN A 725 -44.85 12.14 26.54
C GLN A 725 -46.34 12.47 26.53
N GLN A 726 -46.75 13.42 27.39
CA GLN A 726 -48.13 13.90 27.48
C GLN A 726 -48.41 15.13 26.61
N ASN A 727 -47.36 15.77 26.07
CA ASN A 727 -47.42 16.98 25.24
C ASN A 727 -48.16 18.13 25.96
N ILE A 728 -47.79 18.36 27.22
CA ILE A 728 -48.35 19.39 28.10
C ILE A 728 -47.25 20.27 28.70
N TRP A 729 -47.56 21.54 28.85
CA TRP A 729 -46.84 22.45 29.74
C TRP A 729 -47.39 22.31 31.14
N ILE A 730 -46.51 22.35 32.14
CA ILE A 730 -46.84 22.25 33.57
C ILE A 730 -46.10 23.39 34.28
N MET A 731 -46.84 24.27 34.94
CA MET A 731 -46.28 25.41 35.68
C MET A 731 -46.86 25.50 37.10
N SER A 732 -45.99 25.77 38.07
CA SER A 732 -46.36 26.02 39.46
C SER A 732 -45.60 27.21 40.03
N GLY A 733 -46.12 27.85 41.08
CA GLY A 733 -45.43 28.97 41.70
C GLY A 733 -46.24 29.72 42.76
N ALA A 734 -45.70 30.85 43.19
CA ALA A 734 -46.35 31.79 44.11
C ALA A 734 -45.98 33.24 43.78
N ILE A 735 -46.91 34.16 44.05
CA ILE A 735 -46.69 35.61 43.97
C ILE A 735 -46.69 36.28 45.35
N GLU A 736 -45.93 37.38 45.47
CA GLU A 736 -45.98 38.24 46.66
C GLU A 736 -47.27 39.09 46.67
N LYS A 737 -48.04 38.99 47.76
CA LYS A 737 -49.35 39.64 47.87
C LYS A 737 -49.27 40.97 48.62
N THR A 738 -49.62 42.06 47.93
CA THR A 738 -49.88 43.37 48.57
C THR A 738 -51.21 43.42 49.35
N ARG A 739 -52.12 42.45 49.11
CA ARG A 739 -53.37 42.25 49.86
C ARG A 739 -53.68 40.76 50.01
N TYR A 740 -53.87 40.32 51.24
CA TYR A 740 -54.36 38.97 51.54
C TYR A 740 -55.87 38.85 51.25
N ASP A 741 -56.32 37.62 50.95
CA ASP A 741 -57.71 37.23 50.60
C ASP A 741 -58.26 37.69 49.23
N TYR A 742 -57.48 38.42 48.43
CA TYR A 742 -57.76 38.69 47.02
C TYR A 742 -57.17 37.60 46.10
N HIS A 743 -57.72 37.46 44.88
CA HIS A 743 -57.16 36.61 43.80
C HIS A 743 -56.59 37.53 42.71
N ASN A 744 -55.39 37.26 42.20
CA ASN A 744 -54.78 38.06 41.13
C ASN A 744 -54.89 37.31 39.79
N GLU A 745 -55.34 38.00 38.75
CA GLU A 745 -55.27 37.53 37.37
C GLU A 745 -53.83 37.63 36.84
N MET A 746 -53.35 36.54 36.24
CA MET A 746 -52.04 36.37 35.66
C MET A 746 -52.17 35.87 34.23
N ALA A 747 -51.19 36.19 33.39
CA ALA A 747 -51.01 35.56 32.08
C ALA A 747 -49.61 34.99 31.98
N VAL A 748 -49.49 33.77 31.45
CA VAL A 748 -48.21 33.25 30.94
C VAL A 748 -48.26 33.23 29.40
N THR A 749 -47.21 33.73 28.77
CA THR A 749 -47.01 33.68 27.32
C THR A 749 -45.72 32.92 27.05
N ILE A 750 -45.80 31.91 26.19
CA ILE A 750 -44.65 31.16 25.67
C ILE A 750 -44.27 31.76 24.33
N TYR A 751 -43.03 32.22 24.21
CA TYR A 751 -42.41 32.63 22.94
C TYR A 751 -41.44 31.55 22.45
N ASP A 752 -41.26 31.47 21.13
CA ASP A 752 -40.19 30.68 20.52
C ASP A 752 -38.88 31.48 20.36
N MET A 753 -37.90 30.91 19.64
CA MET A 753 -36.56 31.50 19.46
C MET A 753 -36.52 32.67 18.48
N ASP A 754 -37.51 32.80 17.59
CA ASP A 754 -37.64 33.95 16.69
C ASP A 754 -38.38 35.11 17.39
N GLY A 755 -39.00 34.83 18.54
CA GLY A 755 -39.71 35.80 19.39
C GLY A 755 -41.21 35.88 19.11
N ASP A 756 -41.74 34.98 18.27
CA ASP A 756 -43.17 34.88 17.99
C ASP A 756 -43.92 34.18 19.14
N GLU A 757 -45.20 34.53 19.30
CA GLU A 757 -46.07 34.01 20.37
C GLU A 757 -46.55 32.58 20.01
N HIS A 758 -46.03 31.59 20.73
CA HIS A 758 -46.32 30.16 20.52
C HIS A 758 -47.58 29.69 21.27
N SER A 759 -47.81 30.21 22.49
CA SER A 759 -49.00 29.88 23.30
C SER A 759 -49.20 30.86 24.45
N ASP A 760 -50.44 31.28 24.68
CA ASP A 760 -50.86 32.00 25.89
C ASP A 760 -51.65 31.10 26.85
N LEU A 761 -51.71 31.50 28.13
CA LEU A 761 -52.69 31.02 29.10
C LEU A 761 -52.96 32.09 30.17
N GLU A 762 -54.19 32.58 30.22
CA GLU A 762 -54.70 33.37 31.36
C GLU A 762 -55.16 32.46 32.51
N PHE A 763 -54.81 32.82 33.74
CA PHE A 763 -55.22 32.08 34.93
C PHE A 763 -55.31 32.97 36.18
N VAL A 764 -55.80 32.40 37.28
CA VAL A 764 -56.08 33.13 38.53
C VAL A 764 -55.36 32.49 39.71
N THR A 765 -54.57 33.27 40.43
CA THR A 765 -53.85 32.84 41.64
C THR A 765 -54.79 32.62 42.82
N THR A 766 -54.45 31.69 43.71
CA THR A 766 -55.22 31.46 44.94
C THR A 766 -55.24 32.69 45.87
N LYS A 767 -56.13 32.66 46.87
CA LYS A 767 -56.16 33.61 48.00
C LYS A 767 -54.81 33.77 48.73
N ARG A 768 -53.92 32.77 48.65
CA ARG A 768 -52.56 32.79 49.23
C ARG A 768 -51.48 33.28 48.27
N GLY A 769 -51.74 33.30 46.97
CA GLY A 769 -50.79 33.69 45.92
C GLY A 769 -50.14 32.51 45.21
N GLU A 770 -50.32 31.30 45.75
CA GLU A 770 -49.95 30.01 45.15
C GLU A 770 -50.76 29.78 43.85
N PHE A 771 -50.16 29.11 42.85
CA PHE A 771 -50.83 28.66 41.63
C PHE A 771 -50.22 27.37 41.07
N PHE A 772 -51.03 26.61 40.33
CA PHE A 772 -50.64 25.44 39.53
C PHE A 772 -51.54 25.40 38.29
N VAL A 773 -50.94 25.30 37.11
CA VAL A 773 -51.65 25.21 35.83
C VAL A 773 -50.96 24.22 34.89
N GLN A 774 -51.74 23.61 34.00
CA GLN A 774 -51.24 22.75 32.93
C GLN A 774 -52.10 22.93 31.67
N TRP A 775 -51.48 22.90 30.49
CA TRP A 775 -52.18 23.07 29.21
C TRP A 775 -51.47 22.37 28.04
N VAL A 776 -52.22 22.10 26.98
CA VAL A 776 -51.71 21.43 25.77
C VAL A 776 -51.29 22.50 24.74
N ALA A 777 -49.99 22.65 24.51
CA ALA A 777 -49.44 23.39 23.38
C ALA A 777 -48.32 22.54 22.73
N PRO A 778 -48.54 21.93 21.56
CA PRO A 778 -47.57 21.04 20.92
C PRO A 778 -46.31 21.78 20.48
N THR A 779 -45.15 21.32 20.93
CA THR A 779 -43.89 22.07 20.83
C THR A 779 -42.78 21.22 20.19
N LYS A 780 -41.81 21.86 19.53
CA LYS A 780 -40.65 21.21 18.88
C LYS A 780 -39.40 21.29 19.78
N PRO A 781 -38.32 20.56 19.50
CA PRO A 781 -37.03 20.80 20.14
C PRO A 781 -36.49 22.22 19.85
N GLY A 782 -35.93 22.87 20.87
CA GLY A 782 -35.49 24.27 20.84
C GLY A 782 -35.58 24.96 22.20
N LEU A 783 -35.19 26.24 22.26
CA LEU A 783 -35.44 27.10 23.41
C LEU A 783 -36.83 27.74 23.33
N TYR A 784 -37.50 27.86 24.47
CA TYR A 784 -38.77 28.57 24.62
C TYR A 784 -38.73 29.50 25.82
N VAL A 785 -39.24 30.72 25.67
CA VAL A 785 -39.23 31.75 26.72
C VAL A 785 -40.64 31.89 27.31
N ALA A 786 -40.83 31.41 28.53
CA ALA A 786 -42.08 31.56 29.27
C ALA A 786 -42.05 32.86 30.07
N GLN A 787 -42.86 33.85 29.66
CA GLN A 787 -43.04 35.12 30.37
C GLN A 787 -44.32 35.08 31.22
N LEU A 788 -44.18 35.26 32.53
CA LEU A 788 -45.27 35.34 33.49
C LEU A 788 -45.44 36.78 33.99
N GLN A 789 -46.67 37.32 33.87
CA GLN A 789 -46.99 38.70 34.21
C GLN A 789 -48.37 38.87 34.86
N PHE A 790 -48.53 39.94 35.63
CA PHE A 790 -49.82 40.38 36.15
C PHE A 790 -50.66 41.04 35.05
N LYS A 791 -51.96 40.72 35.02
CA LYS A 791 -52.91 41.30 34.05
C LYS A 791 -53.52 42.62 34.53
N ASP A 792 -53.80 42.74 35.83
CA ASP A 792 -54.44 43.90 36.44
C ASP A 792 -53.46 44.89 37.11
N GLN A 793 -53.68 46.18 36.88
CA GLN A 793 -52.95 47.26 37.55
C GLN A 793 -53.29 47.33 39.05
N PRO A 794 -52.33 47.64 39.96
CA PRO A 794 -51.11 48.40 39.69
C PRO A 794 -49.81 47.58 39.58
N GLN A 795 -49.84 46.25 39.77
CA GLN A 795 -48.61 45.44 39.71
C GLN A 795 -48.18 45.25 38.25
N LYS A 796 -46.92 45.60 37.93
CA LYS A 796 -46.28 45.39 36.62
C LYS A 796 -45.05 44.48 36.72
N ALA A 797 -45.05 43.60 37.72
CA ALA A 797 -44.01 42.60 37.87
C ALA A 797 -44.09 41.60 36.71
N THR A 798 -42.94 41.26 36.15
CA THR A 798 -42.79 40.34 35.03
C THR A 798 -41.55 39.49 35.30
N ALA A 799 -41.70 38.18 35.29
CA ALA A 799 -40.60 37.24 35.38
C ALA A 799 -40.61 36.32 34.15
N THR A 800 -39.44 35.82 33.74
CA THR A 800 -39.32 34.82 32.69
C THR A 800 -38.61 33.57 33.20
N GLN A 801 -38.90 32.43 32.59
CA GLN A 801 -38.06 31.22 32.66
C GLN A 801 -37.87 30.72 31.23
N ILE A 802 -36.72 30.11 30.94
CA ILE A 802 -36.39 29.59 29.62
C ILE A 802 -36.27 28.08 29.71
N ILE A 803 -36.90 27.38 28.77
CA ILE A 803 -37.02 25.92 28.75
C ILE A 803 -36.26 25.41 27.52
N ASN A 804 -35.27 24.55 27.74
CA ASN A 804 -34.55 23.84 26.69
C ASN A 804 -35.24 22.50 26.43
N ILE A 805 -35.94 22.37 25.30
CA ILE A 805 -36.51 21.10 24.85
C ILE A 805 -35.46 20.41 24.00
N GLY A 806 -34.80 19.40 24.59
CA GLY A 806 -33.59 18.78 24.04
C GLY A 806 -33.73 18.26 22.60
N HIS A 807 -32.77 18.64 21.76
CA HIS A 807 -32.70 18.29 20.35
C HIS A 807 -31.85 17.04 20.12
N THR A 808 -32.43 15.97 19.58
CA THR A 808 -31.68 14.79 19.10
C THR A 808 -31.09 15.07 17.73
N PHE A 809 -29.77 14.90 17.59
CA PHE A 809 -29.09 15.04 16.29
C PHE A 809 -29.03 13.67 15.59
N ASP A 810 -29.76 13.52 14.48
CA ASP A 810 -29.76 12.30 13.66
C ASP A 810 -28.62 12.27 12.63
N ASN A 811 -27.57 13.07 12.85
CA ASN A 811 -26.44 13.20 11.93
C ASN A 811 -25.62 11.91 11.88
N LYS A 812 -25.41 11.40 10.66
CA LYS A 812 -24.42 10.34 10.41
C LYS A 812 -23.13 10.96 9.89
N TYR A 813 -22.02 10.50 10.46
CA TYR A 813 -20.67 10.93 10.14
C TYR A 813 -19.92 9.80 9.44
N THR A 814 -19.21 10.16 8.37
CA THR A 814 -18.28 9.31 7.63
C THR A 814 -16.87 9.46 8.20
N GLU A 815 -15.95 8.59 7.82
CA GLU A 815 -14.53 8.71 8.20
C GLU A 815 -13.95 10.06 7.74
N SER A 816 -14.35 10.56 6.57
CA SER A 816 -13.96 11.89 6.06
C SER A 816 -14.50 13.06 6.89
N ASP A 817 -15.70 12.93 7.50
CA ASP A 817 -16.17 13.91 8.49
C ASP A 817 -15.25 13.90 9.73
N LEU A 818 -14.83 12.72 10.19
CA LEU A 818 -14.00 12.56 11.41
C LEU A 818 -12.56 13.06 11.21
N ASP A 819 -11.96 12.83 10.04
CA ASP A 819 -10.67 13.42 9.68
C ASP A 819 -10.74 14.95 9.66
N THR A 820 -11.83 15.52 9.13
CA THR A 820 -12.06 16.97 9.12
C THR A 820 -12.12 17.55 10.56
N VAL A 821 -12.75 16.83 11.49
CA VAL A 821 -12.78 17.18 12.93
C VAL A 821 -11.37 17.14 13.53
N SER A 822 -10.59 16.11 13.23
CA SER A 822 -9.20 15.95 13.69
C SER A 822 -8.30 17.11 13.23
N LEU A 823 -8.37 17.45 11.93
CA LEU A 823 -7.65 18.58 11.35
C LEU A 823 -8.09 19.92 11.97
N ALA A 824 -9.38 20.11 12.22
CA ALA A 824 -9.92 21.35 12.81
C ALA A 824 -9.40 21.59 14.24
N ARG A 825 -9.33 20.53 15.08
CA ARG A 825 -8.76 20.62 16.44
C ARG A 825 -7.28 20.99 16.41
N ASN A 826 -6.48 20.31 15.57
CA ASN A 826 -5.06 20.60 15.39
C ASN A 826 -4.82 22.07 14.96
N PHE A 827 -5.68 22.59 14.08
CA PHE A 827 -5.64 24.00 13.66
C PHE A 827 -5.89 24.98 14.82
N ASP A 828 -6.89 24.73 15.66
CA ASP A 828 -7.20 25.61 16.81
C ASP A 828 -6.11 25.59 17.88
N GLU A 829 -5.45 24.45 18.09
CA GLU A 829 -4.28 24.33 18.96
C GLU A 829 -3.10 25.15 18.42
N LEU A 830 -2.72 24.97 17.15
CA LEU A 830 -1.62 25.72 16.52
C LEU A 830 -1.90 27.23 16.43
N LYS A 831 -3.14 27.61 16.08
CA LYS A 831 -3.57 29.02 16.06
C LYS A 831 -3.53 29.64 17.46
N SER A 832 -4.01 28.90 18.47
CA SER A 832 -3.96 29.33 19.88
C SER A 832 -2.53 29.50 20.37
N PHE A 833 -1.63 28.56 20.03
CA PHE A 833 -0.22 28.63 20.37
C PHE A 833 0.44 29.86 19.74
N ALA A 834 0.29 30.04 18.42
CA ALA A 834 0.88 31.14 17.67
C ALA A 834 0.47 32.53 18.21
N VAL A 835 -0.82 32.70 18.56
CA VAL A 835 -1.34 33.94 19.16
C VAL A 835 -0.74 34.20 20.55
N LYS A 836 -0.65 33.17 21.40
CA LYS A 836 -0.21 33.31 22.80
C LYS A 836 1.31 33.48 22.92
N PHE A 837 2.08 32.69 22.18
CA PHE A 837 3.54 32.69 22.22
C PHE A 837 4.14 33.85 21.41
N GLY A 838 3.54 34.22 20.28
CA GLY A 838 4.04 35.27 19.39
C GLY A 838 3.84 36.71 19.89
N GLY A 839 2.98 36.93 20.90
CA GLY A 839 2.71 38.26 21.47
C GLY A 839 2.31 39.30 20.42
N GLU A 840 2.76 40.55 20.57
CA GLU A 840 2.48 41.61 19.59
C GLU A 840 3.10 41.35 18.21
N ASN A 841 4.18 40.55 18.13
CA ASN A 841 4.87 40.21 16.87
C ASN A 841 4.04 39.26 15.99
N TYR A 842 3.08 38.52 16.55
CA TYR A 842 2.12 37.69 15.81
C TYR A 842 1.38 38.52 14.75
N ALA A 843 0.81 39.67 15.15
CA ALA A 843 0.05 40.55 14.25
C ALA A 843 0.94 41.27 13.23
N ALA A 844 2.23 41.43 13.51
CA ALA A 844 3.20 42.07 12.63
C ALA A 844 3.72 41.16 11.50
N THR A 845 3.28 39.90 11.43
CA THR A 845 3.87 38.85 10.57
C THR A 845 2.95 38.46 9.40
N PRO A 846 3.12 39.01 8.17
CA PRO A 846 2.17 38.81 7.09
C PRO A 846 2.06 37.36 6.62
N ARG A 847 3.18 36.61 6.62
CA ARG A 847 3.22 35.20 6.16
C ARG A 847 2.44 34.25 7.08
N LEU A 848 2.50 34.48 8.39
CA LEU A 848 1.81 33.64 9.38
C LEU A 848 0.30 33.93 9.35
N VAL A 849 -0.08 35.21 9.30
CA VAL A 849 -1.47 35.63 9.12
C VAL A 849 -2.04 35.08 7.80
N SER A 850 -1.32 35.20 6.68
CA SER A 850 -1.78 34.64 5.41
C SER A 850 -1.90 33.11 5.45
N MET A 851 -1.00 32.41 6.16
CA MET A 851 -1.08 30.95 6.29
C MET A 851 -2.35 30.55 7.04
N ILE A 852 -2.65 31.22 8.16
CA ILE A 852 -3.86 30.99 8.97
C ILE A 852 -5.13 31.25 8.15
N THR A 853 -5.20 32.36 7.39
CA THR A 853 -6.33 32.66 6.50
C THR A 853 -6.45 31.66 5.34
N ASN A 854 -5.33 31.17 4.79
CA ASN A 854 -5.33 30.14 3.76
C ASN A 854 -5.89 28.80 4.31
N THR A 855 -5.47 28.38 5.51
CA THR A 855 -6.02 27.16 6.13
C THR A 855 -7.52 27.30 6.42
N GLU A 856 -7.97 28.47 6.91
CA GLU A 856 -9.41 28.75 7.11
C GLU A 856 -10.21 28.75 5.81
N THR A 857 -9.60 29.18 4.70
CA THR A 857 -10.20 29.09 3.36
C THR A 857 -10.26 27.64 2.87
N ALA A 858 -9.20 26.85 3.06
CA ALA A 858 -9.17 25.42 2.70
C ALA A 858 -10.21 24.60 3.48
N PHE A 859 -10.46 24.93 4.75
CA PHE A 859 -11.60 24.41 5.51
C PHE A 859 -12.95 24.82 4.92
N ALA A 860 -13.10 26.08 4.50
CA ALA A 860 -14.34 26.57 3.89
C ALA A 860 -14.68 25.80 2.60
N ASP A 861 -13.69 25.64 1.71
CA ASP A 861 -13.79 24.90 0.45
C ASP A 861 -13.83 23.36 0.62
N GLY A 862 -13.48 22.83 1.80
CA GLY A 862 -13.60 21.41 2.15
C GLY A 862 -12.46 20.51 1.66
N ASN A 863 -11.31 21.07 1.27
CA ASN A 863 -10.17 20.31 0.76
C ASN A 863 -9.24 19.86 1.91
N THR A 864 -9.49 18.65 2.44
CA THR A 864 -8.73 18.07 3.57
C THR A 864 -7.23 17.93 3.31
N LYS A 865 -6.83 17.64 2.06
CA LYS A 865 -5.41 17.59 1.67
C LYS A 865 -4.75 18.96 1.78
N THR A 866 -5.35 19.99 1.18
CA THR A 866 -4.85 21.38 1.29
C THR A 866 -4.86 21.88 2.73
N VAL A 867 -5.83 21.48 3.56
CA VAL A 867 -5.81 21.74 5.02
C VAL A 867 -4.60 21.07 5.68
N HIS A 868 -4.31 19.80 5.41
CA HIS A 868 -3.16 19.09 5.98
C HIS A 868 -1.83 19.71 5.56
N ASP A 869 -1.65 19.99 4.26
CA ASP A 869 -0.45 20.64 3.71
C ASP A 869 -0.25 22.04 4.32
N SER A 870 -1.36 22.75 4.59
CA SER A 870 -1.36 24.08 5.21
C SER A 870 -1.06 24.03 6.72
N LEU A 871 -1.45 22.97 7.42
CA LEU A 871 -1.13 22.74 8.83
C LEU A 871 0.35 22.45 9.03
N ASP A 872 0.96 21.63 8.17
CA ASP A 872 2.39 21.32 8.28
C ASP A 872 3.25 22.53 7.86
N GLN A 873 2.80 23.33 6.90
CA GLN A 873 3.40 24.65 6.63
C GLN A 873 3.24 25.63 7.81
N LEU A 874 2.10 25.59 8.52
CA LEU A 874 1.88 26.43 9.70
C LEU A 874 2.84 26.05 10.84
N LYS A 875 3.05 24.76 11.10
CA LYS A 875 4.09 24.26 12.05
C LYS A 875 5.48 24.78 11.65
N VAL A 876 5.90 24.50 10.42
CA VAL A 876 7.21 24.91 9.87
C VAL A 876 7.42 26.44 9.81
N LEU A 877 6.34 27.23 9.88
CA LEU A 877 6.41 28.68 10.09
C LEU A 877 6.54 29.04 11.57
N ILE A 878 5.77 28.42 12.46
CA ILE A 878 5.89 28.59 13.93
C ILE A 878 7.31 28.24 14.40
N ASP A 879 7.87 27.12 13.93
CA ASP A 879 9.25 26.69 14.21
C ASP A 879 10.29 27.77 13.85
N ARG A 880 10.04 28.50 12.75
CA ARG A 880 10.91 29.58 12.25
C ARG A 880 10.74 30.93 12.96
N TYR A 881 9.73 31.06 13.83
CA TYR A 881 9.56 32.22 14.71
C TYR A 881 10.10 32.00 16.14
N LEU A 882 10.58 30.80 16.46
CA LEU A 882 11.39 30.56 17.66
C LEU A 882 12.87 30.98 17.45
N PRO A 883 13.64 31.17 18.55
CA PRO A 883 15.09 31.35 18.50
C PRO A 883 15.78 30.24 17.70
N ILE A 884 16.76 30.64 16.89
CA ILE A 884 17.32 29.83 15.80
C ILE A 884 18.05 28.60 16.35
N ARG A 885 17.76 27.42 15.77
CA ARG A 885 18.60 26.22 15.91
C ARG A 885 20.03 26.53 15.45
N SER A 886 20.93 26.77 16.40
CA SER A 886 22.35 27.00 16.11
C SER A 886 22.99 25.72 15.58
N ARG A 887 24.16 25.85 14.94
CA ARG A 887 25.05 24.70 14.71
C ARG A 887 25.91 24.37 15.94
N GLU A 888 26.08 25.33 16.84
CA GLU A 888 26.91 25.23 18.04
C GLU A 888 26.16 24.66 19.25
N ALA A 889 24.82 24.60 19.18
CA ALA A 889 23.96 24.00 20.18
C ALA A 889 22.70 23.43 19.53
N ILE A 890 22.32 22.20 19.89
CA ILE A 890 21.13 21.48 19.42
C ILE A 890 20.46 20.81 20.62
N VAL A 891 19.14 20.93 20.74
CA VAL A 891 18.29 20.14 21.63
C VAL A 891 17.16 19.52 20.81
N ASN A 892 16.81 18.28 21.13
CA ASN A 892 15.68 17.51 20.62
C ASN A 892 14.83 17.04 21.81
N ALA A 893 13.50 17.03 21.68
CA ALA A 893 12.58 16.62 22.73
C ALA A 893 11.53 15.60 22.23
N GLU A 894 11.54 14.39 22.78
CA GLU A 894 10.57 13.34 22.47
C GLU A 894 9.81 12.94 23.75
N TYR A 895 8.49 12.79 23.66
CA TYR A 895 7.65 12.39 24.80
C TYR A 895 6.82 11.15 24.48
N SER A 896 7.01 10.09 25.27
CA SER A 896 6.28 8.82 25.15
C SER A 896 6.13 8.16 26.52
N ASP A 897 5.00 7.49 26.75
CA ASP A 897 4.72 6.67 27.95
C ASP A 897 5.01 7.32 29.32
N GLY A 898 4.82 8.65 29.42
CA GLY A 898 5.09 9.43 30.65
C GLY A 898 6.55 9.84 30.85
N VAL A 899 7.39 9.67 29.82
CA VAL A 899 8.82 9.96 29.82
C VAL A 899 9.13 11.02 28.76
N LEU A 900 9.70 12.15 29.18
CA LEU A 900 10.33 13.12 28.29
C LEU A 900 11.80 12.74 28.10
N VAL A 901 12.21 12.41 26.88
CA VAL A 901 13.60 12.23 26.49
C VAL A 901 14.12 13.55 25.90
N LEU A 902 15.00 14.20 26.64
CA LEU A 902 15.78 15.34 26.15
C LEU A 902 17.12 14.81 25.64
N SER A 903 17.45 15.08 24.38
CA SER A 903 18.74 14.72 23.78
C SER A 903 19.32 15.88 22.97
N GLY A 904 20.61 15.86 22.68
CA GLY A 904 21.24 16.92 21.90
C GLY A 904 22.75 16.98 22.01
N ALA A 905 23.32 18.08 21.51
CA ALA A 905 24.75 18.33 21.56
C ALA A 905 25.08 19.83 21.52
N VAL A 906 26.12 20.22 22.25
CA VAL A 906 26.80 21.52 22.16
C VAL A 906 28.21 21.32 21.59
N ILE A 907 28.62 22.18 20.65
CA ILE A 907 29.97 22.16 20.10
C ILE A 907 30.90 22.86 21.09
N LYS A 908 32.03 22.22 21.41
CA LYS A 908 33.05 22.75 22.33
C LYS A 908 34.42 22.74 21.67
N ASP A 909 35.15 23.85 21.81
CA ASP A 909 36.56 23.95 21.40
C ASP A 909 37.50 23.09 22.29
N ILE A 910 37.04 22.71 23.48
CA ILE A 910 37.80 21.96 24.48
C ILE A 910 36.91 20.82 25.01
N ALA A 911 37.47 19.62 25.11
CA ALA A 911 36.72 18.43 25.53
C ALA A 911 36.55 18.35 27.07
N PHE A 912 35.43 18.86 27.60
CA PHE A 912 35.07 18.75 29.02
C PHE A 912 33.54 18.73 29.23
N SER A 913 33.13 18.10 30.33
CA SER A 913 31.72 17.94 30.73
C SER A 913 31.25 19.13 31.56
N GLU A 914 30.08 19.67 31.22
CA GLU A 914 29.42 20.81 31.87
C GLU A 914 28.01 20.43 32.33
N ASP A 915 27.44 21.23 33.23
CA ASP A 915 26.03 21.12 33.61
C ASP A 915 25.23 22.12 32.77
N LEU A 916 24.20 21.64 32.08
CA LEU A 916 23.37 22.39 31.14
C LEU A 916 21.95 22.55 31.68
N TYR A 917 21.22 23.55 31.21
CA TYR A 917 19.86 23.86 31.68
C TYR A 917 18.90 23.94 30.51
N VAL A 918 17.80 23.19 30.62
CA VAL A 918 16.74 23.15 29.61
C VAL A 918 15.41 23.52 30.25
N ASP A 919 14.87 24.66 29.86
CA ASP A 919 13.55 25.14 30.25
C ASP A 919 12.46 24.43 29.43
N ILE A 920 11.30 24.17 30.05
CA ILE A 920 10.11 23.61 29.42
C ILE A 920 8.93 24.56 29.65
N PHE A 921 8.36 25.09 28.57
CA PHE A 921 7.22 26.01 28.58
C PHE A 921 5.96 25.33 28.06
N ASP A 922 4.82 25.67 28.64
CA ASP A 922 3.51 25.25 28.12
C ASP A 922 3.07 26.08 26.89
N GLN A 923 2.02 25.63 26.23
CA GLN A 923 1.27 26.34 25.19
C GLN A 923 0.69 27.73 25.59
N ARG A 924 0.97 28.22 26.80
CA ARG A 924 0.60 29.55 27.31
C ARG A 924 1.84 30.43 27.57
N GLY A 925 3.04 29.94 27.26
CA GLY A 925 4.32 30.63 27.49
C GLY A 925 4.79 30.61 28.96
N LYS A 926 4.18 29.79 29.81
CA LYS A 926 4.54 29.68 31.23
C LYS A 926 5.59 28.59 31.40
N LEU A 927 6.66 28.88 32.15
CA LEU A 927 7.63 27.88 32.58
C LEU A 927 6.94 26.81 33.45
N VAL A 928 7.05 25.56 33.03
CA VAL A 928 6.50 24.37 33.68
C VAL A 928 7.55 23.69 34.53
N GLN A 929 8.76 23.57 33.98
CA GLN A 929 9.87 22.84 34.57
C GLN A 929 11.21 23.35 34.00
N GLU A 930 12.23 23.40 34.84
CA GLU A 930 13.63 23.45 34.43
C GLU A 930 14.22 22.04 34.59
N VAL A 931 15.00 21.57 33.61
CA VAL A 931 15.71 20.30 33.66
C VAL A 931 17.22 20.54 33.58
N THR A 932 17.92 20.30 34.69
CA THR A 932 19.39 20.22 34.69
C THR A 932 19.84 18.95 33.97
N LEU A 933 20.62 19.13 32.91
CA LEU A 933 21.30 18.09 32.13
C LEU A 933 22.81 18.10 32.43
N LYS A 934 23.50 17.07 31.99
CA LYS A 934 24.97 17.01 31.99
C LYS A 934 25.43 16.36 30.70
N ASP A 935 26.42 16.95 30.04
CA ASP A 935 26.95 16.45 28.78
C ASP A 935 28.22 15.61 28.96
N ASP A 936 28.57 14.86 27.91
CA ASP A 936 29.83 14.13 27.79
C ASP A 936 30.98 15.09 27.38
N PRO A 937 32.25 14.65 27.40
CA PRO A 937 33.38 15.49 26.97
C PRO A 937 33.37 15.87 25.48
N ALA A 938 32.45 15.36 24.66
CA ALA A 938 32.21 15.78 23.29
C ALA A 938 30.96 16.69 23.17
N GLY A 939 30.40 17.14 24.29
CA GLY A 939 29.26 18.03 24.41
C GLY A 939 27.90 17.39 24.14
N ARG A 940 27.81 16.05 24.07
CA ARG A 940 26.54 15.34 23.81
C ARG A 940 25.81 15.08 25.12
N PHE A 941 24.49 15.23 25.13
CA PHE A 941 23.65 14.92 26.29
C PHE A 941 22.42 14.10 25.89
N THR A 942 22.02 13.20 26.80
CA THR A 942 20.71 12.53 26.77
C THR A 942 20.23 12.34 28.20
N LYS A 943 18.98 12.67 28.49
CA LYS A 943 18.34 12.42 29.78
C LYS A 943 16.85 12.14 29.62
N SER A 944 16.41 11.01 30.17
CA SER A 944 15.00 10.70 30.37
C SER A 944 14.50 11.34 31.67
N VAL A 945 13.37 12.03 31.61
CA VAL A 945 12.67 12.64 32.74
C VAL A 945 11.27 12.04 32.81
N GLN A 946 10.99 11.23 33.82
CA GLN A 946 9.61 10.84 34.11
C GLN A 946 8.87 12.06 34.65
N ASN A 947 7.85 12.53 33.91
CA ASN A 947 6.98 13.61 34.36
C ASN A 947 5.65 13.59 33.61
N THR A 948 4.55 13.84 34.33
CA THR A 948 3.21 13.93 33.73
C THR A 948 2.90 15.36 33.31
N PHE A 949 2.83 15.60 32.01
CA PHE A 949 2.37 16.86 31.43
C PHE A 949 0.83 16.83 31.18
N GLU A 950 0.21 18.00 31.05
CA GLU A 950 -1.19 18.09 30.57
C GLU A 950 -1.22 17.91 29.04
N ARG A 951 -2.40 17.71 28.45
CA ARG A 951 -2.53 17.60 26.99
C ARG A 951 -2.22 18.91 26.27
N GLY A 952 -1.49 18.82 25.16
CA GLY A 952 -1.15 19.94 24.29
C GLY A 952 0.32 19.97 23.84
N ILE A 953 0.73 21.13 23.32
CA ILE A 953 2.07 21.37 22.79
C ILE A 953 2.95 22.02 23.86
N TYR A 954 4.20 21.57 23.98
CA TYR A 954 5.22 22.12 24.87
C TYR A 954 6.45 22.55 24.07
N ALA A 955 7.04 23.68 24.47
CA ALA A 955 8.27 24.18 23.91
C ALA A 955 9.43 23.94 24.89
N VAL A 956 10.54 23.44 24.38
CA VAL A 956 11.77 23.12 25.10
C VAL A 956 12.83 24.14 24.69
N GLN A 957 13.63 24.61 25.64
CA GLN A 957 14.61 25.67 25.40
C GLN A 957 15.92 25.42 26.16
N LEU A 958 16.97 25.05 25.43
CA LEU A 958 18.34 25.01 25.92
C LEU A 958 18.94 26.43 25.88
N GLN A 959 19.52 26.86 27.00
CA GLN A 959 20.33 28.08 27.07
C GLN A 959 21.81 27.67 27.23
N TYR A 960 22.68 28.15 26.34
CA TYR A 960 24.13 27.89 26.40
C TYR A 960 24.92 29.12 25.95
N LEU A 961 25.71 29.70 26.85
CA LEU A 961 26.41 30.97 26.66
C LEU A 961 25.42 32.10 26.24
N ASP A 962 25.57 32.65 25.05
CA ASP A 962 24.66 33.64 24.44
C ASP A 962 23.65 33.01 23.45
N LEU A 963 23.69 31.69 23.26
CA LEU A 963 22.77 30.94 22.41
C LEU A 963 21.52 30.51 23.18
N THR A 964 20.38 30.61 22.51
CA THR A 964 19.09 30.04 22.94
C THR A 964 18.57 29.17 21.80
N VAL A 965 18.33 27.89 22.07
CA VAL A 965 17.94 26.90 21.06
C VAL A 965 16.73 26.11 21.54
N SER A 966 15.74 25.97 20.66
CA SER A 966 14.45 25.38 21.01
C SER A 966 14.01 24.22 20.13
N ASP A 967 13.14 23.38 20.72
CA ASP A 967 12.47 22.25 20.10
C ASP A 967 11.09 22.01 20.73
N PHE A 968 10.31 21.04 20.26
CA PHE A 968 8.92 20.84 20.72
C PHE A 968 8.58 19.37 20.97
N PHE A 969 7.68 19.12 21.93
CA PHE A 969 7.00 17.83 22.06
C PHE A 969 5.48 18.01 22.22
N ILE A 970 4.72 16.96 21.92
CA ILE A 970 3.25 16.93 21.96
C ILE A 970 2.82 15.87 22.98
N VAL A 971 1.78 16.19 23.77
CA VAL A 971 1.21 15.33 24.79
C VAL A 971 -0.25 15.03 24.41
N GLY A 972 -0.52 13.78 24.04
CA GLY A 972 -1.80 13.31 23.47
C GLY A 972 -2.76 12.63 24.43
#